data_AF-A0A8C3KRH4-F1
#
_entry.id   AF-A0A8C3KRH4-F1
#
_cell.length_a   1.000
_cell.length_b   1.000
_cell.length_c   1.000
_cell.angle_alpha   90.00
_cell.angle_beta   90.00
_cell.angle_gamma   90.00
#
_symmetry.space_group_name_H-M   'P 1'
#
loop_
_entity.id
_entity.type
_entity.pdbx_description
1 polymer ?
#
loop_
_entity_poly.entity_id
_entity_poly.type
_entity_poly.pdbx_seq_one_letter_code
_entity_poly.pdbx_strand_id
1 'polypeptide(L)'
;MSLQSPPAATAAADLPPGPGAGLPPGEELNQGSAAAPSAQEGGEDEEEEEEEEEGEKEKEREKLPPIPSASSAAAGGLERGAKNQFSTFSNFITTINQKKEGIGNRNSPTQLVIPNIKNVRDLPPICLDVRQKQRISIDTLPQELKAPVPPEPSLPIRTKTVKDFQDDVEKAKSSGDWRPVHDFYSTTFDSFLEINAAFKKDTISPFNTIEDSGINAKFVNVVYDALLNTPQDVQKSVLKGFINLTHFFNLFQNPQFSNTSTYVIYAHLLRQIAALTEADHHFLVHWSKKISQRRFKQLVDRLLQFISLRLFPAKPEEFPPMVKCAWWIPSATKVLALFNAANSLVSPPIISYTDFYNSTLDHIDLMEEYHNWQCYGNSHRFSFCQYPFIISIAAKKVIIQRDSEQQMISIARQSLVDKVSRRQKPDMNMLFLNVKVRRTHLVSDSLDEVTKNLIKWPYVLVCHLPPLPLPSHAAFSVFMLPINISGCSPGMFTYHKDSHCHWFSSFKCDNYSEFRLVGALMGLAVYNSITLDIRFPPCCYKKLLSPPIVPCDHNALVGICDVTLDDLIQIMPELAHGLSELLSYEGNVEEDFYSTFQVFQEEFGVIKSYNLKPNGDKIPVTNQNRKEYVQLYVDFLLNKSIYKQFAAFYYGFHSVCASYALLLLRPEEVEILVCGSPELDMSALQRSTQYEGYQKTDLTIRYFWDVVLGFSLDLQKKLLHFATGSDRVPVGGMADLNFKISKSETSTNWLPVAHTCFNQLCLPPYKNKKELKQKLIIGISNAEGFGLE
;
A
#
# COMPACT_ATOMS: atom_id res chain seq x y z
N MET A 1 -14.54 44.55 45.38
CA MET A 1 -15.83 45.11 45.83
C MET A 1 -16.95 44.30 45.19
N SER A 2 -18.11 44.24 45.83
CA SER A 2 -19.24 43.37 45.44
C SER A 2 -20.25 44.11 44.53
N LEU A 3 -21.29 43.37 44.08
CA LEU A 3 -22.48 43.87 43.37
C LEU A 3 -22.24 44.20 41.87
N GLN A 4 -23.20 44.07 40.94
CA GLN A 4 -24.61 43.64 41.07
C GLN A 4 -25.15 43.08 39.72
N SER A 5 -26.05 42.09 39.79
CA SER A 5 -27.12 41.86 38.79
C SER A 5 -28.42 42.49 39.33
N PRO A 6 -29.39 42.95 38.50
CA PRO A 6 -30.37 42.07 37.82
C PRO A 6 -30.86 42.75 36.48
N PRO A 7 -32.12 42.63 35.98
CA PRO A 7 -33.21 41.66 36.19
C PRO A 7 -33.79 41.05 34.88
N ALA A 8 -34.84 40.25 35.02
CA ALA A 8 -35.76 39.87 33.93
C ALA A 8 -37.19 40.35 34.27
N ALA A 9 -38.03 40.61 33.26
CA ALA A 9 -39.45 40.95 33.43
C ALA A 9 -40.31 40.56 32.20
N THR A 10 -41.56 40.18 32.45
CA THR A 10 -42.57 39.76 31.45
C THR A 10 -43.84 40.61 31.57
N ALA A 11 -44.47 40.99 30.45
CA ALA A 11 -45.90 41.37 30.37
C ALA A 11 -46.37 41.42 28.89
N ALA A 12 -47.70 41.44 28.65
CA ALA A 12 -48.35 41.56 27.34
C ALA A 12 -49.67 42.35 27.44
N ALA A 13 -50.16 42.94 26.33
CA ALA A 13 -51.58 43.35 26.13
C ALA A 13 -51.91 43.84 24.69
N ASP A 14 -52.82 43.13 24.01
CA ASP A 14 -54.01 43.58 23.24
C ASP A 14 -54.00 44.50 21.97
N LEU A 15 -55.20 44.58 21.36
CA LEU A 15 -55.65 44.94 19.98
C LEU A 15 -56.76 46.03 20.03
N PRO A 16 -57.74 46.19 19.09
CA PRO A 16 -57.83 46.11 17.60
C PRO A 16 -58.11 47.56 17.02
N PRO A 17 -58.85 47.86 15.91
CA PRO A 17 -59.32 47.16 14.68
C PRO A 17 -58.61 47.74 13.40
N GLY A 18 -59.07 47.82 12.13
CA GLY A 18 -60.36 47.63 11.39
C GLY A 18 -61.08 48.96 11.08
N PRO A 19 -61.95 49.11 10.04
CA PRO A 19 -62.52 48.14 9.07
C PRO A 19 -61.80 48.19 7.68
N GLY A 20 -62.25 47.57 6.57
CA GLY A 20 -63.36 46.61 6.33
C GLY A 20 -64.40 47.05 5.26
N ALA A 21 -64.55 46.30 4.16
CA ALA A 21 -65.61 46.41 3.13
C ALA A 21 -65.79 45.05 2.40
N GLY A 22 -66.94 44.75 1.75
CA GLY A 22 -67.12 43.50 0.98
C GLY A 22 -68.53 43.21 0.45
N LEU A 23 -68.72 41.97 -0.06
CA LEU A 23 -69.95 41.34 -0.62
C LEU A 23 -70.40 41.85 -2.02
N PRO A 24 -71.26 41.10 -2.78
CA PRO A 24 -71.07 39.73 -3.31
C PRO A 24 -71.57 39.70 -4.80
N PRO A 25 -72.27 38.68 -5.38
CA PRO A 25 -72.28 37.19 -5.26
C PRO A 25 -72.07 36.48 -6.64
N GLY A 26 -72.35 35.16 -6.76
CA GLY A 26 -72.80 34.54 -8.04
C GLY A 26 -72.25 33.13 -8.36
N GLU A 27 -73.11 32.24 -8.89
CA GLU A 27 -72.80 30.85 -9.27
C GLU A 27 -73.23 30.50 -10.72
N GLU A 28 -72.69 29.38 -11.25
CA GLU A 28 -73.08 28.57 -12.44
C GLU A 28 -73.42 29.20 -13.82
N LEU A 29 -72.76 28.71 -14.90
CA LEU A 29 -73.36 27.86 -15.97
C LEU A 29 -72.51 27.71 -17.27
N ASN A 30 -71.99 26.49 -17.49
CA ASN A 30 -72.17 25.61 -18.68
C ASN A 30 -71.58 25.91 -20.11
N GLN A 31 -71.25 24.80 -20.82
CA GLN A 31 -70.97 24.60 -22.28
C GLN A 31 -69.68 25.22 -22.91
N GLY A 32 -68.97 24.60 -23.87
CA GLY A 32 -69.04 23.22 -24.43
C GLY A 32 -68.44 23.07 -25.85
N SER A 33 -68.05 21.84 -26.26
CA SER A 33 -67.64 21.42 -27.64
C SER A 33 -66.27 21.95 -28.16
N ALA A 34 -65.44 21.29 -28.99
CA ALA A 34 -65.42 19.99 -29.68
C ALA A 34 -63.92 19.52 -29.82
N ALA A 35 -63.50 18.36 -30.36
CA ALA A 35 -64.15 17.22 -31.04
C ALA A 35 -63.32 15.92 -30.85
N ALA A 36 -63.92 14.74 -31.12
CA ALA A 36 -63.24 13.42 -31.24
C ALA A 36 -62.86 13.11 -32.72
N PRO A 37 -62.47 11.89 -33.18
CA PRO A 37 -62.93 10.52 -32.84
C PRO A 37 -61.85 9.67 -32.10
N SER A 38 -62.07 8.54 -31.40
CA SER A 38 -63.02 7.38 -31.50
C SER A 38 -62.75 6.45 -32.71
N ALA A 39 -63.19 5.20 -32.86
CA ALA A 39 -64.11 4.25 -32.17
C ALA A 39 -63.69 2.80 -32.62
N GLN A 40 -64.08 1.62 -32.08
CA GLN A 40 -64.82 1.10 -30.90
C GLN A 40 -64.43 -0.42 -30.77
N GLU A 41 -64.39 -1.09 -29.60
CA GLU A 41 -65.45 -1.75 -28.77
C GLU A 41 -66.15 -3.00 -29.36
N GLY A 42 -66.63 -3.90 -28.48
CA GLY A 42 -67.41 -5.12 -28.75
C GLY A 42 -66.59 -6.42 -28.73
N GLY A 43 -66.87 -7.46 -27.92
CA GLY A 43 -67.82 -7.55 -26.79
C GLY A 43 -69.17 -8.18 -27.13
N GLU A 44 -69.31 -9.49 -26.87
CA GLU A 44 -70.56 -10.28 -26.81
C GLU A 44 -70.28 -11.54 -25.94
N ASP A 45 -71.32 -12.07 -25.28
CA ASP A 45 -71.25 -13.07 -24.18
C ASP A 45 -71.97 -14.40 -24.52
N GLU A 46 -72.05 -15.31 -23.53
CA GLU A 46 -72.89 -16.54 -23.43
C GLU A 46 -72.46 -17.74 -24.34
N GLU A 47 -71.97 -18.84 -23.73
CA GLU A 47 -72.70 -20.12 -23.43
C GLU A 47 -72.91 -21.00 -24.70
N GLU A 48 -72.68 -22.32 -24.75
CA GLU A 48 -72.51 -23.42 -23.76
C GLU A 48 -71.24 -24.27 -24.15
N GLU A 49 -70.76 -25.34 -23.48
CA GLU A 49 -71.23 -26.19 -22.37
C GLU A 49 -70.02 -26.93 -21.69
N GLU A 50 -70.31 -27.70 -20.62
CA GLU A 50 -69.47 -28.71 -19.92
C GLU A 50 -68.22 -28.23 -19.13
N GLU A 51 -68.48 -27.85 -17.87
CA GLU A 51 -67.50 -27.91 -16.77
C GLU A 51 -67.33 -29.35 -16.25
N GLU A 52 -66.11 -29.74 -15.89
CA GLU A 52 -65.83 -30.41 -14.61
C GLU A 52 -64.38 -30.08 -14.19
N GLU A 53 -64.29 -29.11 -13.27
CA GLU A 53 -63.70 -29.21 -11.92
C GLU A 53 -62.84 -30.46 -11.57
N GLU A 54 -61.84 -30.40 -10.68
CA GLU A 54 -61.31 -29.31 -9.85
C GLU A 54 -59.82 -29.60 -9.50
N GLY A 55 -59.07 -28.63 -8.96
CA GLY A 55 -57.72 -28.90 -8.42
C GLY A 55 -56.76 -27.71 -8.42
N GLU A 56 -57.00 -26.74 -7.53
CA GLU A 56 -56.27 -25.46 -7.49
C GLU A 56 -54.75 -25.54 -7.23
N LYS A 57 -54.05 -24.48 -7.67
CA LYS A 57 -52.65 -24.16 -7.36
C LYS A 57 -52.59 -23.08 -6.28
N GLU A 58 -51.66 -23.18 -5.33
CA GLU A 58 -51.19 -22.00 -4.59
C GLU A 58 -49.66 -21.82 -4.64
N LYS A 59 -49.25 -20.68 -5.23
CA LYS A 59 -48.14 -19.81 -4.83
C LYS A 59 -46.78 -20.48 -4.56
N GLU A 60 -45.98 -20.61 -5.61
CA GLU A 60 -44.53 -20.77 -5.48
C GLU A 60 -43.90 -19.58 -4.74
N ARG A 61 -43.01 -19.89 -3.79
CA ARG A 61 -41.98 -18.96 -3.30
C ARG A 61 -40.63 -19.63 -3.46
N GLU A 62 -39.68 -18.90 -4.01
CA GLU A 62 -38.33 -19.36 -4.31
C GLU A 62 -37.65 -20.03 -3.11
N LYS A 63 -37.07 -21.21 -3.33
CA LYS A 63 -36.17 -21.89 -2.39
C LYS A 63 -34.91 -22.34 -3.09
N LEU A 64 -33.79 -22.14 -2.42
CA LEU A 64 -32.44 -22.50 -2.88
C LEU A 64 -32.27 -24.02 -3.03
N PRO A 65 -31.53 -24.50 -4.06
CA PRO A 65 -31.17 -25.91 -4.19
C PRO A 65 -30.12 -26.34 -3.13
N PRO A 66 -30.01 -27.65 -2.81
CA PRO A 66 -29.29 -28.13 -1.63
C PRO A 66 -27.80 -28.46 -1.86
N ILE A 67 -27.09 -28.68 -0.75
CA ILE A 67 -25.69 -29.12 -0.68
C ILE A 67 -25.57 -30.61 -1.02
N PRO A 68 -24.71 -31.03 -1.98
CA PRO A 68 -24.32 -32.43 -2.14
C PRO A 68 -23.17 -32.81 -1.20
N SER A 69 -23.31 -33.92 -0.48
CA SER A 69 -22.28 -34.50 0.38
C SER A 69 -21.26 -35.33 -0.42
N ALA A 70 -20.02 -35.39 0.07
CA ALA A 70 -18.96 -36.16 -0.59
C ALA A 70 -18.89 -37.61 -0.07
N SER A 71 -19.10 -38.60 -0.95
CA SER A 71 -18.38 -39.89 -0.93
C SER A 71 -18.77 -40.83 -2.08
N SER A 72 -17.81 -41.19 -2.93
CA SER A 72 -17.61 -42.55 -3.46
C SER A 72 -16.28 -42.60 -4.23
N ALA A 73 -15.67 -43.78 -4.33
CA ALA A 73 -14.41 -43.99 -5.04
C ALA A 73 -14.58 -45.06 -6.11
N ALA A 74 -13.98 -44.83 -7.28
CA ALA A 74 -13.85 -45.81 -8.35
C ALA A 74 -12.47 -45.70 -8.98
N ALA A 75 -11.86 -46.82 -9.35
CA ALA A 75 -10.49 -46.87 -9.86
C ALA A 75 -10.44 -46.75 -11.39
N GLY A 76 -9.37 -46.14 -11.91
CA GLY A 76 -9.09 -46.03 -13.34
C GLY A 76 -7.72 -45.43 -13.57
N GLY A 77 -6.70 -46.28 -13.74
CA GLY A 77 -5.32 -45.84 -13.94
C GLY A 77 -4.98 -45.60 -15.41
N LEU A 78 -4.28 -44.50 -15.70
CA LEU A 78 -3.49 -44.36 -16.92
C LEU A 78 -2.31 -43.40 -16.68
N GLU A 79 -1.15 -43.69 -17.27
CA GLU A 79 0.09 -42.95 -17.04
C GLU A 79 0.07 -41.55 -17.67
N ARG A 80 0.68 -40.54 -17.01
CA ARG A 80 1.28 -39.37 -17.67
C ARG A 80 2.12 -38.48 -16.75
N GLY A 81 3.41 -38.37 -17.09
CA GLY A 81 4.24 -37.16 -17.00
C GLY A 81 4.45 -36.50 -15.64
N ALA A 82 5.68 -36.55 -15.13
CA ALA A 82 6.10 -35.78 -13.96
C ALA A 82 5.84 -34.27 -14.15
N LYS A 83 5.09 -33.67 -13.22
CA LYS A 83 4.89 -32.22 -13.13
C LYS A 83 5.87 -31.67 -12.10
N ASN A 84 6.76 -30.78 -12.52
CA ASN A 84 7.71 -30.14 -11.60
C ASN A 84 6.95 -29.37 -10.51
N GLN A 85 7.34 -29.59 -9.26
CA GLN A 85 6.83 -28.85 -8.12
C GLN A 85 7.36 -27.41 -8.14
N PHE A 86 6.50 -26.43 -7.85
CA PHE A 86 6.96 -25.06 -7.58
C PHE A 86 7.51 -24.98 -6.16
N SER A 87 8.83 -24.84 -6.03
CA SER A 87 9.50 -24.72 -4.72
C SER A 87 9.20 -23.39 -4.02
N THR A 88 9.41 -23.39 -2.70
CA THR A 88 8.99 -22.41 -1.68
C THR A 88 9.75 -21.07 -1.74
N PHE A 89 9.70 -20.40 -2.89
CA PHE A 89 10.38 -19.13 -3.16
C PHE A 89 9.99 -17.99 -2.21
N SER A 90 8.81 -18.06 -1.58
CA SER A 90 8.42 -17.17 -0.47
C SER A 90 9.40 -17.23 0.72
N ASN A 91 9.83 -18.44 1.11
CA ASN A 91 10.78 -18.62 2.20
C ASN A 91 12.16 -18.06 1.83
N PHE A 92 12.57 -18.15 0.56
CA PHE A 92 13.82 -17.57 0.08
C PHE A 92 13.83 -16.02 0.21
N ILE A 93 12.76 -15.35 -0.23
CA ILE A 93 12.63 -13.89 -0.07
C ILE A 93 12.58 -13.49 1.41
N THR A 94 11.84 -14.25 2.24
CA THR A 94 11.79 -14.03 3.69
C THR A 94 13.17 -14.22 4.34
N THR A 95 13.94 -15.23 3.90
CA THR A 95 15.30 -15.51 4.38
C THR A 95 16.31 -14.44 3.94
N ILE A 96 16.11 -13.81 2.78
CA ILE A 96 16.90 -12.64 2.37
C ILE A 96 16.66 -11.46 3.31
N ASN A 97 15.39 -11.16 3.61
CA ASN A 97 15.04 -10.07 4.52
C ASN A 97 15.55 -10.36 5.94
N GLN A 98 15.32 -11.57 6.45
CA GLN A 98 15.85 -12.02 7.75
C GLN A 98 17.38 -12.09 7.83
N LYS A 99 18.11 -12.19 6.70
CA LYS A 99 19.58 -12.06 6.70
C LYS A 99 20.07 -10.60 6.85
N LYS A 100 19.20 -9.60 6.64
CA LYS A 100 19.46 -8.20 7.00
C LYS A 100 19.36 -7.99 8.52
N GLU A 101 18.41 -8.70 9.14
CA GLU A 101 18.10 -8.67 10.58
C GLU A 101 19.07 -9.56 11.40
N GLY A 102 19.45 -10.72 10.86
CA GLY A 102 20.13 -11.82 11.56
C GLY A 102 21.64 -11.67 11.83
N ILE A 103 22.24 -10.50 11.61
CA ILE A 103 23.66 -10.25 11.95
C ILE A 103 23.84 -9.95 13.46
N GLY A 104 22.74 -9.70 14.19
CA GLY A 104 22.75 -9.09 15.51
C GLY A 104 22.40 -9.95 16.74
N ASN A 105 22.24 -11.29 16.67
CA ASN A 105 22.20 -12.11 17.91
C ASN A 105 22.36 -13.63 17.71
N ARG A 106 22.93 -14.30 18.73
CA ARG A 106 22.90 -15.76 18.94
C ARG A 106 22.74 -16.05 20.43
N ASN A 107 21.70 -16.78 20.84
CA ASN A 107 21.78 -17.77 21.93
C ASN A 107 20.49 -18.60 22.10
N SER A 108 20.65 -19.94 22.01
CA SER A 108 19.85 -21.04 22.61
C SER A 108 18.30 -21.11 22.48
N PRO A 109 17.72 -22.28 22.12
CA PRO A 109 16.27 -22.51 22.03
C PRO A 109 15.66 -23.25 23.23
N THR A 110 14.32 -23.34 23.29
CA THR A 110 13.59 -24.34 24.09
C THR A 110 12.31 -24.75 23.35
N GLN A 111 12.07 -26.06 23.19
CA GLN A 111 10.85 -26.58 22.54
C GLN A 111 9.69 -26.70 23.55
N LEU A 112 8.46 -26.50 23.07
CA LEU A 112 7.22 -26.68 23.84
C LEU A 112 6.25 -27.61 23.10
N VAL A 113 5.49 -28.39 23.87
CA VAL A 113 4.52 -29.39 23.40
C VAL A 113 3.10 -28.92 23.72
N ILE A 114 2.16 -29.10 22.79
CA ILE A 114 0.80 -28.54 22.85
C ILE A 114 -0.24 -29.62 23.20
N PRO A 115 -1.10 -29.42 24.22
CA PRO A 115 -2.32 -30.19 24.42
C PRO A 115 -3.56 -29.53 23.76
N ASN A 116 -4.54 -30.35 23.37
CA ASN A 116 -5.72 -29.95 22.56
C ASN A 116 -6.81 -29.18 23.32
N ILE A 117 -7.36 -28.13 22.68
CA ILE A 117 -8.75 -27.65 22.85
C ILE A 117 -9.36 -27.41 21.45
N LYS A 118 -10.66 -27.67 21.27
CA LYS A 118 -11.33 -27.74 19.96
C LYS A 118 -11.97 -26.40 19.52
N ASN A 119 -12.29 -26.33 18.22
CA ASN A 119 -13.17 -25.36 17.52
C ASN A 119 -12.54 -24.07 16.95
N VAL A 120 -11.51 -24.22 16.12
CA VAL A 120 -11.26 -23.33 14.96
C VAL A 120 -11.05 -24.25 13.73
N ARG A 121 -11.37 -23.79 12.51
CA ARG A 121 -11.10 -24.56 11.28
C ARG A 121 -9.60 -24.61 11.00
N ASP A 122 -9.13 -25.74 10.45
CA ASP A 122 -7.72 -26.08 10.39
C ASP A 122 -6.87 -25.14 9.52
N LEU A 123 -5.65 -24.86 10.02
CA LEU A 123 -4.61 -24.10 9.32
C LEU A 123 -3.94 -24.96 8.23
N PRO A 124 -3.45 -24.37 7.12
CA PRO A 124 -2.49 -25.05 6.26
C PRO A 124 -1.18 -25.29 7.04
N PRO A 125 -0.58 -26.50 6.97
CA PRO A 125 0.57 -26.83 7.82
C PRO A 125 1.86 -26.16 7.36
N ILE A 126 2.44 -25.31 8.21
CA ILE A 126 3.87 -24.96 8.12
C ILE A 126 4.65 -26.22 8.52
N CYS A 127 5.20 -26.93 7.52
CA CYS A 127 5.83 -28.23 7.73
C CYS A 127 7.21 -28.09 8.39
N LEU A 128 7.24 -28.18 9.72
CA LEU A 128 8.43 -28.36 10.54
C LEU A 128 8.49 -29.77 11.13
N ASP A 129 8.59 -30.80 10.28
CA ASP A 129 8.96 -32.14 10.76
C ASP A 129 9.67 -32.97 9.68
N VAL A 130 11.01 -33.03 9.75
CA VAL A 130 11.82 -34.04 9.06
C VAL A 130 12.54 -34.86 10.13
N ARG A 131 12.02 -36.06 10.38
CA ARG A 131 12.58 -37.00 11.35
C ARG A 131 14.10 -37.17 11.19
N GLN A 132 14.85 -36.90 12.25
CA GLN A 132 16.25 -37.30 12.35
C GLN A 132 16.36 -38.83 12.23
N LYS A 133 16.87 -39.32 11.09
CA LYS A 133 17.50 -40.64 11.04
C LYS A 133 18.94 -40.50 11.49
N GLN A 134 19.24 -40.99 12.69
CA GLN A 134 20.61 -41.17 13.15
C GLN A 134 21.40 -41.99 12.10
N ARG A 135 22.56 -41.48 11.69
CA ARG A 135 23.65 -42.33 11.20
C ARG A 135 24.85 -42.11 12.11
N ILE A 136 25.42 -43.21 12.54
CA ILE A 136 26.52 -43.27 13.50
C ILE A 136 27.78 -42.72 12.84
N SER A 137 28.52 -41.88 13.56
CA SER A 137 29.86 -41.45 13.20
C SER A 137 30.83 -42.63 13.31
N ILE A 138 31.46 -43.01 12.20
CA ILE A 138 32.70 -43.80 12.20
C ILE A 138 33.72 -42.96 11.44
N ASP A 139 34.86 -42.76 12.08
CA ASP A 139 35.96 -41.94 11.59
C ASP A 139 37.07 -42.82 10.98
N THR A 140 38.09 -42.19 10.39
CA THR A 140 39.37 -42.74 9.90
C THR A 140 39.42 -43.60 8.61
N LEU A 141 40.19 -43.06 7.65
CA LEU A 141 41.05 -43.70 6.64
C LEU A 141 40.43 -44.37 5.39
N PRO A 142 41.18 -44.48 4.26
CA PRO A 142 42.48 -43.87 3.92
C PRO A 142 42.43 -42.90 2.71
N GLN A 143 43.60 -42.39 2.31
CA GLN A 143 43.79 -41.71 1.02
C GLN A 143 43.79 -42.70 -0.16
N GLU A 144 43.75 -42.14 -1.39
CA GLU A 144 43.93 -42.78 -2.71
C GLU A 144 42.67 -43.26 -3.46
N LEU A 145 42.05 -42.32 -4.20
CA LEU A 145 41.72 -42.47 -5.63
C LEU A 145 41.18 -41.12 -6.17
N LYS A 146 42.07 -40.26 -6.67
CA LYS A 146 41.66 -39.07 -7.42
C LYS A 146 41.12 -39.49 -8.78
N ALA A 147 39.80 -39.51 -8.93
CA ALA A 147 39.20 -39.37 -10.26
C ALA A 147 39.68 -38.04 -10.89
N PRO A 148 40.06 -38.01 -12.17
CA PRO A 148 40.51 -36.78 -12.81
C PRO A 148 39.35 -35.78 -12.87
N VAL A 149 39.55 -34.60 -12.28
CA VAL A 149 38.66 -33.45 -12.48
C VAL A 149 38.70 -33.11 -13.97
N PRO A 150 37.56 -33.05 -14.69
CA PRO A 150 37.57 -32.61 -16.08
C PRO A 150 38.10 -31.17 -16.14
N PRO A 151 39.02 -30.85 -17.06
CA PRO A 151 39.62 -29.52 -17.12
C PRO A 151 38.54 -28.47 -17.39
N GLU A 152 38.62 -27.32 -16.70
CA GLU A 152 37.76 -26.18 -17.01
C GLU A 152 37.97 -25.76 -18.48
N PRO A 153 36.90 -25.51 -19.25
CA PRO A 153 37.03 -25.13 -20.65
C PRO A 153 37.73 -23.76 -20.74
N SER A 154 38.91 -23.75 -21.36
CA SER A 154 39.70 -22.54 -21.57
C SER A 154 38.90 -21.50 -22.35
N LEU A 155 38.57 -20.39 -21.69
CA LEU A 155 37.86 -19.28 -22.32
C LEU A 155 38.69 -18.71 -23.49
N PRO A 156 38.09 -18.49 -24.68
CA PRO A 156 38.78 -17.83 -25.77
C PRO A 156 39.18 -16.40 -25.36
N ILE A 157 40.30 -15.91 -25.87
CA ILE A 157 40.79 -14.56 -25.54
C ILE A 157 40.27 -13.58 -26.60
N ARG A 158 39.45 -12.62 -26.17
CA ARG A 158 38.98 -11.49 -26.99
C ARG A 158 39.49 -10.18 -26.41
N THR A 159 39.94 -9.28 -27.28
CA THR A 159 40.64 -8.03 -26.90
C THR A 159 39.94 -6.76 -27.39
N LYS A 160 38.82 -6.88 -28.10
CA LYS A 160 38.08 -5.74 -28.68
C LYS A 160 37.53 -4.84 -27.57
N THR A 161 37.93 -3.58 -27.54
CA THR A 161 37.57 -2.61 -26.51
C THR A 161 36.26 -1.88 -26.84
N VAL A 162 35.78 -1.09 -25.87
CA VAL A 162 34.57 -0.27 -26.03
C VAL A 162 34.72 0.73 -27.19
N LYS A 163 35.91 1.31 -27.39
CA LYS A 163 36.18 2.27 -28.47
C LYS A 163 36.15 1.58 -29.83
N ASP A 164 36.90 0.50 -30.00
CA ASP A 164 36.99 -0.22 -31.27
C ASP A 164 35.60 -0.70 -31.78
N PHE A 165 34.70 -1.06 -30.85
CA PHE A 165 33.31 -1.37 -31.19
C PHE A 165 32.46 -0.14 -31.52
N GLN A 166 32.64 0.99 -30.83
CA GLN A 166 31.96 2.25 -31.16
C GLN A 166 32.39 2.77 -32.53
N ASP A 167 33.70 2.76 -32.81
CA ASP A 167 34.29 3.17 -34.09
C ASP A 167 33.76 2.31 -35.25
N ASP A 168 33.65 0.98 -35.08
CA ASP A 168 33.02 0.08 -36.06
C ASP A 168 31.53 0.38 -36.29
N VAL A 169 30.78 0.75 -35.24
CA VAL A 169 29.35 1.08 -35.34
C VAL A 169 29.13 2.44 -36.01
N GLU A 170 29.96 3.45 -35.73
CA GLU A 170 29.89 4.74 -36.43
C GLU A 170 30.34 4.62 -37.88
N LYS A 171 31.39 3.83 -38.13
CA LYS A 171 31.83 3.48 -39.49
C LYS A 171 30.72 2.78 -40.27
N ALA A 172 30.08 1.75 -39.71
CA ALA A 172 28.96 1.05 -40.35
C ALA A 172 27.75 1.97 -40.63
N LYS A 173 27.43 2.92 -39.73
CA LYS A 173 26.41 3.96 -39.98
C LYS A 173 26.80 4.89 -41.14
N SER A 174 28.08 5.24 -41.26
CA SER A 174 28.58 6.15 -42.31
C SER A 174 28.75 5.49 -43.69
N SER A 175 29.07 4.19 -43.72
CA SER A 175 29.37 3.44 -44.96
C SER A 175 28.21 2.58 -45.46
N GLY A 176 27.27 2.21 -44.58
CA GLY A 176 26.24 1.21 -44.84
C GLY A 176 26.72 -0.24 -44.79
N ASP A 177 28.02 -0.52 -44.61
CA ASP A 177 28.53 -1.89 -44.45
C ASP A 177 28.47 -2.32 -42.98
N TRP A 178 27.49 -3.18 -42.69
CA TRP A 178 27.26 -3.73 -41.36
C TRP A 178 27.99 -5.05 -41.11
N ARG A 179 28.78 -5.60 -42.05
CA ARG A 179 29.48 -6.89 -41.87
C ARG A 179 30.35 -6.98 -40.62
N PRO A 180 31.23 -6.01 -40.29
CA PRO A 180 32.08 -6.11 -39.09
C PRO A 180 31.27 -6.14 -37.78
N VAL A 181 30.12 -5.47 -37.77
CA VAL A 181 29.18 -5.42 -36.66
C VAL A 181 28.36 -6.72 -36.59
N HIS A 182 27.84 -7.20 -37.72
CA HIS A 182 27.13 -8.48 -37.84
C HIS A 182 27.98 -9.66 -37.36
N ASP A 183 29.24 -9.72 -37.78
CA ASP A 183 30.14 -10.83 -37.47
C ASP A 183 30.58 -10.78 -36.00
N PHE A 184 30.81 -9.58 -35.45
CA PHE A 184 31.00 -9.39 -34.01
C PHE A 184 29.80 -9.88 -33.21
N TYR A 185 28.57 -9.51 -33.57
CA TYR A 185 27.36 -9.98 -32.88
C TYR A 185 27.19 -11.50 -33.02
N SER A 186 27.31 -12.03 -34.24
CA SER A 186 27.17 -13.46 -34.53
C SER A 186 28.15 -14.29 -33.71
N THR A 187 29.45 -13.98 -33.79
CA THR A 187 30.48 -14.74 -33.07
C THR A 187 30.47 -14.48 -31.56
N THR A 188 29.95 -13.33 -31.08
CA THR A 188 29.84 -13.07 -29.63
C THR A 188 28.68 -13.82 -29.00
N PHE A 189 27.51 -13.88 -29.66
CA PHE A 189 26.30 -14.48 -29.11
C PHE A 189 26.10 -15.96 -29.46
N ASP A 190 27.05 -16.59 -30.17
CA ASP A 190 27.02 -18.01 -30.53
C ASP A 190 27.09 -18.95 -29.33
N SER A 191 27.96 -18.68 -28.34
CA SER A 191 28.13 -19.53 -27.15
C SER A 191 28.43 -18.74 -25.87
N PHE A 192 28.14 -19.33 -24.70
CA PHE A 192 28.36 -18.70 -23.39
C PHE A 192 29.84 -18.41 -23.12
N LEU A 193 30.73 -19.27 -23.62
CA LEU A 193 32.18 -19.09 -23.56
C LEU A 193 32.58 -17.81 -24.32
N GLU A 194 32.00 -17.57 -25.49
CA GLU A 194 32.29 -16.38 -26.31
C GLU A 194 31.68 -15.09 -25.74
N ILE A 195 30.50 -15.16 -25.13
CA ILE A 195 29.90 -14.02 -24.40
C ILE A 195 30.80 -13.63 -23.21
N ASN A 196 31.22 -14.60 -22.40
CA ASN A 196 32.09 -14.32 -21.25
C ASN A 196 33.47 -13.83 -21.69
N ALA A 197 34.03 -14.40 -22.76
CA ALA A 197 35.28 -13.95 -23.37
C ALA A 197 35.19 -12.49 -23.86
N ALA A 198 34.13 -12.14 -24.58
CA ALA A 198 33.95 -10.80 -25.14
C ALA A 198 33.77 -9.71 -24.06
N PHE A 199 33.26 -10.06 -22.88
CA PHE A 199 32.91 -9.10 -21.83
C PHE A 199 33.73 -9.24 -20.54
N LYS A 200 34.77 -10.07 -20.48
CA LYS A 200 35.66 -10.16 -19.30
C LYS A 200 36.42 -8.84 -19.07
N LYS A 201 36.63 -8.43 -17.82
CA LYS A 201 37.51 -7.29 -17.48
C LYS A 201 38.99 -7.65 -17.67
N ASP A 202 39.41 -8.74 -17.04
CA ASP A 202 40.79 -9.19 -16.95
C ASP A 202 40.86 -10.68 -17.32
N THR A 203 41.82 -11.07 -18.14
CA THR A 203 41.93 -12.46 -18.62
C THR A 203 42.40 -13.43 -17.52
N ILE A 204 43.24 -12.98 -16.59
CA ILE A 204 44.11 -13.85 -15.76
C ILE A 204 43.49 -14.28 -14.42
N SER A 205 42.54 -13.53 -13.85
CA SER A 205 42.05 -13.73 -12.48
C SER A 205 40.73 -14.53 -12.37
N PRO A 206 40.55 -15.32 -11.29
CA PRO A 206 39.32 -16.06 -10.99
C PRO A 206 38.29 -15.19 -10.22
N PHE A 207 37.62 -14.27 -10.91
CA PHE A 207 36.59 -13.41 -10.32
C PHE A 207 35.17 -14.00 -10.38
N ASN A 208 34.90 -15.01 -9.54
CA ASN A 208 33.57 -15.57 -9.25
C ASN A 208 33.12 -15.30 -7.81
N THR A 209 33.48 -14.13 -7.26
CA THR A 209 33.08 -13.68 -5.93
C THR A 209 31.72 -12.99 -5.94
N ILE A 210 30.94 -13.10 -4.86
CA ILE A 210 29.66 -12.39 -4.69
C ILE A 210 29.81 -10.86 -4.89
N GLU A 211 31.00 -10.33 -4.61
CA GLU A 211 31.31 -8.91 -4.68
C GLU A 211 31.89 -8.43 -6.03
N ASP A 212 32.26 -9.31 -6.96
CA ASP A 212 32.54 -8.90 -8.34
C ASP A 212 32.37 -10.04 -9.36
N SER A 213 31.67 -9.74 -10.46
CA SER A 213 31.28 -10.71 -11.48
C SER A 213 32.24 -10.80 -12.66
N GLY A 214 33.45 -10.23 -12.56
CA GLY A 214 34.48 -10.27 -13.60
C GLY A 214 34.14 -9.59 -14.95
N ILE A 215 32.94 -9.02 -15.10
CA ILE A 215 32.38 -8.55 -16.37
C ILE A 215 32.50 -7.03 -16.52
N ASN A 216 32.92 -6.58 -17.70
CA ASN A 216 32.95 -5.17 -18.10
C ASN A 216 31.54 -4.69 -18.47
N ALA A 217 30.74 -4.38 -17.45
CA ALA A 217 29.37 -3.89 -17.62
C ALA A 217 29.27 -2.64 -18.53
N LYS A 218 30.31 -1.78 -18.57
CA LYS A 218 30.34 -0.62 -19.49
C LYS A 218 30.36 -1.05 -20.95
N PHE A 219 31.05 -2.14 -21.29
CA PHE A 219 31.08 -2.67 -22.65
C PHE A 219 29.77 -3.37 -23.03
N VAL A 220 29.24 -4.23 -22.15
CA VAL A 220 27.92 -4.88 -22.30
C VAL A 220 26.83 -3.84 -22.60
N ASN A 221 26.81 -2.76 -21.83
CA ASN A 221 25.89 -1.64 -22.00
C ASN A 221 25.96 -1.03 -23.41
N VAL A 222 27.15 -0.66 -23.89
CA VAL A 222 27.36 -0.05 -25.22
C VAL A 222 26.97 -1.00 -26.35
N VAL A 223 27.28 -2.29 -26.22
CA VAL A 223 26.90 -3.31 -27.22
C VAL A 223 25.38 -3.51 -27.29
N TYR A 224 24.66 -3.41 -26.17
CA TYR A 224 23.19 -3.48 -26.21
C TYR A 224 22.53 -2.18 -26.68
N ASP A 225 23.08 -1.01 -26.36
CA ASP A 225 22.55 0.27 -26.86
C ASP A 225 22.73 0.42 -28.39
N ALA A 226 23.82 -0.12 -28.93
CA ALA A 226 24.05 -0.18 -30.38
C ALA A 226 23.05 -1.10 -31.10
N LEU A 227 22.63 -2.22 -30.50
CA LEU A 227 21.80 -3.26 -31.13
C LEU A 227 20.39 -2.78 -31.53
N LEU A 228 19.87 -1.72 -30.90
CA LEU A 228 18.61 -1.09 -31.32
C LEU A 228 18.74 -0.34 -32.66
N ASN A 229 19.96 0.03 -33.04
CA ASN A 229 20.27 0.88 -34.20
C ASN A 229 20.87 0.10 -35.38
N THR A 230 21.00 -1.23 -35.27
CA THR A 230 21.50 -2.13 -36.34
C THR A 230 20.37 -2.66 -37.22
N PRO A 231 20.64 -3.06 -38.49
CA PRO A 231 19.67 -3.73 -39.35
C PRO A 231 19.02 -4.97 -38.72
N GLN A 232 17.80 -5.30 -39.16
CA GLN A 232 17.02 -6.41 -38.61
C GLN A 232 17.75 -7.77 -38.67
N ASP A 233 18.60 -8.00 -39.66
CA ASP A 233 19.27 -9.30 -39.81
C ASP A 233 20.38 -9.50 -38.77
N VAL A 234 21.05 -8.42 -38.36
CA VAL A 234 21.96 -8.41 -37.19
C VAL A 234 21.18 -8.75 -35.91
N GLN A 235 19.99 -8.16 -35.75
CA GLN A 235 19.12 -8.42 -34.59
C GLN A 235 18.62 -9.88 -34.58
N LYS A 236 18.32 -10.47 -35.74
CA LYS A 236 17.95 -11.89 -35.89
C LYS A 236 19.12 -12.82 -35.57
N SER A 237 20.35 -12.51 -35.96
CA SER A 237 21.54 -13.32 -35.62
C SER A 237 21.76 -13.39 -34.10
N VAL A 238 21.62 -12.26 -33.40
CA VAL A 238 21.65 -12.22 -31.93
C VAL A 238 20.53 -13.06 -31.31
N LEU A 239 19.31 -13.00 -31.85
CA LEU A 239 18.17 -13.78 -31.36
C LEU A 239 18.33 -15.30 -31.57
N LYS A 240 19.03 -15.75 -32.62
CA LYS A 240 19.29 -17.17 -32.87
C LYS A 240 20.20 -17.79 -31.81
N GLY A 241 21.26 -17.09 -31.41
CA GLY A 241 22.21 -17.58 -30.39
C GLY A 241 21.53 -17.96 -29.07
N PHE A 242 20.52 -17.20 -28.63
CA PHE A 242 19.79 -17.45 -27.39
C PHE A 242 19.08 -18.81 -27.30
N ILE A 243 18.85 -19.50 -28.41
CA ILE A 243 18.22 -20.84 -28.41
C ILE A 243 19.15 -21.90 -27.81
N ASN A 244 20.48 -21.71 -27.94
CA ASN A 244 21.50 -22.68 -27.53
C ASN A 244 22.15 -22.39 -26.16
N LEU A 245 21.81 -21.26 -25.52
CA LEU A 245 22.54 -20.75 -24.35
C LEU A 245 21.89 -21.16 -23.02
N THR A 246 22.61 -21.94 -22.21
CA THR A 246 22.17 -22.43 -20.89
C THR A 246 22.57 -21.55 -19.71
N HIS A 247 23.16 -20.37 -19.95
CA HIS A 247 23.61 -19.45 -18.91
C HIS A 247 23.30 -18.00 -19.29
N PHE A 248 22.68 -17.25 -18.39
CA PHE A 248 21.61 -16.32 -18.79
C PHE A 248 21.85 -14.84 -18.47
N PHE A 249 22.84 -14.50 -17.64
CA PHE A 249 22.88 -13.21 -16.93
C PHE A 249 23.05 -11.97 -17.83
N ASN A 250 23.93 -12.03 -18.83
CA ASN A 250 24.08 -10.91 -19.78
C ASN A 250 22.84 -10.78 -20.70
N LEU A 251 22.27 -11.92 -21.13
CA LEU A 251 21.19 -11.99 -22.12
C LEU A 251 19.96 -11.19 -21.66
N PHE A 252 19.64 -11.25 -20.37
CA PHE A 252 18.49 -10.58 -19.76
C PHE A 252 18.48 -9.06 -20.00
N GLN A 253 19.65 -8.42 -20.16
CA GLN A 253 19.69 -6.97 -20.40
C GLN A 253 19.24 -6.56 -21.81
N ASN A 254 19.25 -7.49 -22.79
CA ASN A 254 19.00 -7.22 -24.20
C ASN A 254 17.67 -6.45 -24.47
N PRO A 255 17.72 -5.24 -25.05
CA PRO A 255 16.55 -4.42 -25.30
C PRO A 255 15.61 -4.98 -26.39
N GLN A 256 16.04 -5.95 -27.21
CA GLN A 256 15.15 -6.64 -28.15
C GLN A 256 13.96 -7.33 -27.46
N PHE A 257 14.09 -7.70 -26.18
CA PHE A 257 13.01 -8.31 -25.40
C PHE A 257 11.86 -7.34 -25.04
N SER A 258 11.91 -6.08 -25.47
CA SER A 258 10.77 -5.16 -25.45
C SER A 258 9.83 -5.33 -26.66
N ASN A 259 10.20 -6.14 -27.68
CA ASN A 259 9.39 -6.39 -28.87
C ASN A 259 8.55 -7.68 -28.71
N THR A 260 7.23 -7.61 -28.96
CA THR A 260 6.28 -8.73 -28.77
C THR A 260 6.68 -10.01 -29.49
N SER A 261 7.25 -9.89 -30.69
CA SER A 261 7.74 -11.02 -31.51
C SER A 261 8.83 -11.87 -30.83
N THR A 262 9.50 -11.34 -29.81
CA THR A 262 10.55 -12.04 -29.04
C THR A 262 10.02 -12.70 -27.75
N TYR A 263 8.76 -12.46 -27.38
CA TYR A 263 8.23 -12.82 -26.06
C TYR A 263 8.23 -14.32 -25.77
N VAL A 264 8.18 -15.19 -26.79
CA VAL A 264 8.36 -16.63 -26.61
C VAL A 264 9.77 -16.95 -26.09
N ILE A 265 10.81 -16.35 -26.69
CA ILE A 265 12.21 -16.53 -26.27
C ILE A 265 12.41 -15.91 -24.87
N TYR A 266 11.86 -14.72 -24.64
CA TYR A 266 11.94 -14.05 -23.33
C TYR A 266 11.25 -14.87 -22.23
N ALA A 267 10.09 -15.47 -22.49
CA ALA A 267 9.43 -16.37 -21.54
C ALA A 267 10.33 -17.55 -21.17
N HIS A 268 10.95 -18.22 -22.15
CA HIS A 268 11.88 -19.32 -21.89
C HIS A 268 13.09 -18.87 -21.05
N LEU A 269 13.67 -17.69 -21.34
CA LEU A 269 14.74 -17.08 -20.53
C LEU A 269 14.29 -16.84 -19.08
N LEU A 270 13.12 -16.22 -18.89
CA LEU A 270 12.54 -15.94 -17.56
C LEU A 270 12.29 -17.23 -16.76
N ARG A 271 11.81 -18.29 -17.42
CA ARG A 271 11.59 -19.60 -16.78
C ARG A 271 12.88 -20.24 -16.29
N GLN A 272 13.97 -20.10 -17.05
CA GLN A 272 15.27 -20.63 -16.61
C GLN A 272 15.81 -19.83 -15.42
N ILE A 273 15.74 -18.49 -15.46
CA ILE A 273 16.15 -17.64 -14.33
C ILE A 273 15.31 -17.96 -13.07
N ALA A 274 14.00 -18.15 -13.21
CA ALA A 274 13.09 -18.54 -12.12
C ALA A 274 13.29 -19.99 -11.61
N ALA A 275 14.15 -20.78 -12.25
CA ALA A 275 14.48 -22.18 -11.91
C ALA A 275 15.95 -22.40 -11.50
N LEU A 276 16.76 -21.32 -11.39
CA LEU A 276 18.12 -21.39 -10.82
C LEU A 276 18.11 -21.76 -9.33
N THR A 277 19.28 -22.04 -8.75
CA THR A 277 19.40 -22.37 -7.33
C THR A 277 19.32 -21.14 -6.43
N GLU A 278 19.06 -21.32 -5.13
CA GLU A 278 19.05 -20.22 -4.16
C GLU A 278 20.40 -19.47 -4.09
N ALA A 279 21.52 -20.15 -4.37
CA ALA A 279 22.84 -19.52 -4.45
C ALA A 279 22.95 -18.59 -5.67
N ASP A 280 22.46 -19.03 -6.84
CA ASP A 280 22.39 -18.21 -8.05
C ASP A 280 21.41 -17.03 -7.89
N HIS A 281 20.29 -17.24 -7.20
CA HIS A 281 19.34 -16.17 -6.87
C HIS A 281 19.95 -15.16 -5.90
N HIS A 282 20.70 -15.60 -4.88
CA HIS A 282 21.47 -14.70 -4.01
C HIS A 282 22.51 -13.89 -4.82
N PHE A 283 23.24 -14.53 -5.75
CA PHE A 283 24.19 -13.86 -6.62
C PHE A 283 23.51 -12.83 -7.54
N LEU A 284 22.40 -13.18 -8.19
CA LEU A 284 21.57 -12.27 -8.99
C LEU A 284 21.11 -11.05 -8.20
N VAL A 285 20.63 -11.27 -6.97
CA VAL A 285 20.15 -10.21 -6.07
C VAL A 285 21.29 -9.27 -5.66
N HIS A 286 22.53 -9.76 -5.50
CA HIS A 286 23.70 -8.92 -5.23
C HIS A 286 24.24 -8.22 -6.49
N TRP A 287 24.30 -8.90 -7.63
CA TRP A 287 24.73 -8.33 -8.91
C TRP A 287 23.81 -7.20 -9.38
N SER A 288 22.49 -7.36 -9.22
CA SER A 288 21.50 -6.36 -9.63
C SER A 288 21.67 -5.00 -8.91
N LYS A 289 22.26 -4.98 -7.71
CA LYS A 289 22.62 -3.75 -6.98
C LYS A 289 23.64 -2.87 -7.71
N LYS A 290 24.44 -3.47 -8.61
CA LYS A 290 25.46 -2.76 -9.40
C LYS A 290 24.91 -2.18 -10.71
N ILE A 291 23.64 -2.43 -11.05
CA ILE A 291 23.02 -1.92 -12.27
C ILE A 291 22.64 -0.45 -12.05
N SER A 292 23.02 0.43 -12.97
CA SER A 292 22.64 1.85 -12.94
C SER A 292 21.11 2.02 -12.92
N GLN A 293 20.58 2.87 -12.04
CA GLN A 293 19.15 3.15 -11.84
C GLN A 293 18.31 3.16 -13.13
N ARG A 294 18.74 3.91 -14.17
CA ARG A 294 18.05 3.97 -15.47
C ARG A 294 17.83 2.58 -16.11
N ARG A 295 18.87 1.74 -16.13
CA ARG A 295 18.75 0.35 -16.64
C ARG A 295 17.95 -0.54 -15.71
N PHE A 296 18.11 -0.38 -14.40
CA PHE A 296 17.35 -1.13 -13.41
C PHE A 296 15.84 -0.91 -13.62
N LYS A 297 15.41 0.36 -13.76
CA LYS A 297 14.04 0.71 -14.14
C LYS A 297 13.62 0.10 -15.48
N GLN A 298 14.41 0.27 -16.55
CA GLN A 298 14.10 -0.32 -17.87
C GLN A 298 13.91 -1.85 -17.87
N LEU A 299 14.54 -2.59 -16.94
CA LEU A 299 14.35 -4.03 -16.78
C LEU A 299 13.06 -4.35 -16.02
N VAL A 300 12.72 -3.57 -14.99
CA VAL A 300 11.44 -3.64 -14.28
C VAL A 300 10.29 -3.29 -15.22
N ASP A 301 10.36 -2.16 -15.93
CA ASP A 301 9.38 -1.72 -16.94
C ASP A 301 9.10 -2.83 -17.96
N ARG A 302 10.14 -3.49 -18.49
CA ARG A 302 10.01 -4.58 -19.47
C ARG A 302 9.36 -5.84 -18.88
N LEU A 303 9.68 -6.19 -17.63
CA LEU A 303 9.02 -7.31 -16.94
C LEU A 303 7.52 -7.02 -16.71
N LEU A 304 7.19 -5.80 -16.29
CA LEU A 304 5.81 -5.35 -16.11
C LEU A 304 5.04 -5.35 -17.44
N GLN A 305 5.63 -4.77 -18.50
CA GLN A 305 5.06 -4.76 -19.86
C GLN A 305 4.83 -6.17 -20.42
N PHE A 306 5.76 -7.11 -20.17
CA PHE A 306 5.59 -8.51 -20.55
C PHE A 306 4.40 -9.18 -19.83
N ILE A 307 4.25 -8.93 -18.52
CA ILE A 307 3.10 -9.43 -17.75
C ILE A 307 1.79 -8.82 -18.27
N SER A 308 1.73 -7.49 -18.45
CA SER A 308 0.55 -6.77 -18.93
C SER A 308 0.08 -7.24 -20.30
N LEU A 309 0.96 -7.27 -21.30
CA LEU A 309 0.61 -7.72 -22.66
C LEU A 309 0.30 -9.21 -22.73
N ARG A 310 0.74 -10.01 -21.74
CA ARG A 310 0.40 -11.43 -21.65
C ARG A 310 -0.97 -11.67 -21.00
N LEU A 311 -1.38 -10.81 -20.07
CA LEU A 311 -2.73 -10.80 -19.49
C LEU A 311 -3.76 -10.24 -20.48
N PHE A 312 -3.45 -9.09 -21.09
CA PHE A 312 -4.33 -8.33 -21.97
C PHE A 312 -3.70 -8.17 -23.36
N PRO A 313 -3.67 -9.25 -24.18
CA PRO A 313 -3.08 -9.20 -25.51
C PRO A 313 -3.97 -8.40 -26.48
N ALA A 314 -3.36 -7.54 -27.31
CA ALA A 314 -4.10 -6.74 -28.29
C ALA A 314 -4.81 -7.59 -29.36
N LYS A 315 -4.31 -8.80 -29.63
CA LYS A 315 -4.98 -9.84 -30.43
C LYS A 315 -4.82 -11.21 -29.72
N PRO A 316 -5.90 -11.97 -29.50
CA PRO A 316 -5.80 -13.29 -28.83
C PRO A 316 -4.87 -14.30 -29.51
N GLU A 317 -4.70 -14.17 -30.83
CA GLU A 317 -3.86 -15.05 -31.67
C GLU A 317 -2.36 -14.72 -31.61
N GLU A 318 -1.97 -13.56 -31.07
CA GLU A 318 -0.58 -13.08 -31.06
C GLU A 318 0.34 -13.91 -30.16
N PHE A 319 -0.23 -14.70 -29.24
CA PHE A 319 0.51 -15.53 -28.29
C PHE A 319 -0.05 -16.96 -28.18
N PRO A 320 0.77 -17.94 -27.74
CA PRO A 320 0.29 -19.30 -27.46
C PRO A 320 -0.86 -19.33 -26.44
N PRO A 321 -1.85 -20.24 -26.58
CA PRO A 321 -2.98 -20.34 -25.67
C PRO A 321 -2.57 -20.48 -24.20
N MET A 322 -3.24 -19.73 -23.30
CA MET A 322 -2.82 -19.59 -21.90
C MET A 322 -2.70 -20.93 -21.17
N VAL A 323 -3.58 -21.91 -21.45
CA VAL A 323 -3.54 -23.27 -20.89
C VAL A 323 -2.20 -23.98 -21.13
N LYS A 324 -1.55 -23.77 -22.28
CA LYS A 324 -0.25 -24.40 -22.63
C LYS A 324 0.95 -23.62 -22.08
N CYS A 325 0.76 -22.35 -21.73
CA CYS A 325 1.82 -21.39 -21.38
C CYS A 325 1.55 -20.63 -20.06
N ALA A 326 0.78 -21.24 -19.15
CA ALA A 326 0.42 -20.67 -17.85
C ALA A 326 1.64 -20.41 -16.94
N TRP A 327 2.80 -20.98 -17.28
CA TRP A 327 4.07 -20.75 -16.58
C TRP A 327 4.74 -19.42 -16.93
N TRP A 328 4.31 -18.69 -17.97
CA TRP A 328 4.93 -17.42 -18.40
C TRP A 328 4.88 -16.34 -17.31
N ILE A 329 3.66 -16.03 -16.84
CA ILE A 329 3.44 -14.99 -15.81
C ILE A 329 4.12 -15.36 -14.48
N PRO A 330 3.95 -16.57 -13.90
CA PRO A 330 4.67 -16.98 -12.69
C PRO A 330 6.19 -16.87 -12.80
N SER A 331 6.76 -17.15 -13.98
CA SER A 331 8.21 -17.02 -14.21
C SER A 331 8.62 -15.55 -14.22
N ALA A 332 7.88 -14.68 -14.92
CA ALA A 332 8.14 -13.24 -14.96
C ALA A 332 8.05 -12.60 -13.56
N THR A 333 6.99 -12.90 -12.80
CA THR A 333 6.79 -12.36 -11.45
C THR A 333 7.85 -12.85 -10.47
N LYS A 334 8.31 -14.11 -10.57
CA LYS A 334 9.47 -14.61 -9.80
C LYS A 334 10.76 -13.87 -10.12
N VAL A 335 11.05 -13.60 -11.40
CA VAL A 335 12.24 -12.81 -11.78
C VAL A 335 12.12 -11.37 -11.27
N LEU A 336 10.94 -10.75 -11.40
CA LEU A 336 10.68 -9.40 -10.88
C LEU A 336 10.85 -9.32 -9.35
N ALA A 337 10.50 -10.39 -8.61
CA ALA A 337 10.71 -10.46 -7.17
C ALA A 337 12.20 -10.46 -6.77
N LEU A 338 13.10 -11.01 -7.60
CA LEU A 338 14.56 -10.87 -7.40
C LEU A 338 15.01 -9.41 -7.54
N PHE A 339 14.42 -8.65 -8.48
CA PHE A 339 14.67 -7.21 -8.60
C PHE A 339 14.10 -6.43 -7.40
N ASN A 340 12.88 -6.72 -6.94
CA ASN A 340 12.35 -6.07 -5.72
C ASN A 340 13.20 -6.40 -4.47
N ALA A 341 13.72 -7.62 -4.34
CA ALA A 341 14.66 -7.99 -3.28
C ALA A 341 15.99 -7.24 -3.39
N ALA A 342 16.55 -7.13 -4.60
CA ALA A 342 17.76 -6.32 -4.84
C ALA A 342 17.54 -4.83 -4.47
N ASN A 343 16.38 -4.27 -4.82
CA ASN A 343 16.00 -2.89 -4.48
C ASN A 343 15.91 -2.67 -2.97
N SER A 344 15.36 -3.64 -2.22
CA SER A 344 15.12 -3.57 -0.77
C SER A 344 16.38 -3.77 0.10
N LEU A 345 17.47 -4.20 -0.53
CA LEU A 345 18.79 -4.43 0.08
C LEU A 345 19.79 -3.28 -0.16
N VAL A 346 19.35 -2.17 -0.76
CA VAL A 346 20.13 -0.92 -0.87
C VAL A 346 19.38 0.17 -0.10
N SER A 347 20.12 1.03 0.61
CA SER A 347 19.57 2.24 1.23
C SER A 347 20.37 3.45 0.74
N PRO A 348 19.75 4.46 0.10
CA PRO A 348 18.36 4.47 -0.39
C PRO A 348 18.11 3.39 -1.45
N PRO A 349 16.85 3.00 -1.71
CA PRO A 349 16.51 2.05 -2.78
C PRO A 349 16.89 2.57 -4.17
N ILE A 350 17.10 1.65 -5.12
CA ILE A 350 17.56 1.95 -6.49
C ILE A 350 16.46 2.67 -7.29
N ILE A 351 15.21 2.21 -7.17
CA ILE A 351 14.00 2.82 -7.75
C ILE A 351 12.88 2.86 -6.71
N SER A 352 11.81 3.62 -6.97
CA SER A 352 10.66 3.69 -6.05
C SER A 352 9.99 2.32 -5.92
N TYR A 353 9.33 2.06 -4.78
CA TYR A 353 8.44 0.89 -4.68
C TYR A 353 7.23 1.03 -5.61
N THR A 354 6.82 2.25 -5.95
CA THR A 354 5.73 2.53 -6.91
C THR A 354 6.12 2.19 -8.35
N ASP A 355 7.42 2.18 -8.69
CA ASP A 355 7.91 1.74 -10.00
C ASP A 355 7.74 0.23 -10.24
N PHE A 356 7.42 -0.55 -9.20
CA PHE A 356 7.13 -1.99 -9.32
C PHE A 356 5.64 -2.30 -9.52
N TYR A 357 4.74 -1.32 -9.40
CA TYR A 357 3.30 -1.53 -9.57
C TYR A 357 2.94 -1.83 -11.03
N ASN A 358 1.96 -2.73 -11.21
CA ASN A 358 1.34 -2.96 -12.50
C ASN A 358 -0.15 -2.58 -12.45
N SER A 359 -0.49 -1.38 -12.92
CA SER A 359 -1.87 -0.88 -12.94
C SER A 359 -2.81 -1.70 -13.85
N THR A 360 -2.31 -2.52 -14.76
CA THR A 360 -3.19 -3.43 -15.54
C THR A 360 -3.78 -4.54 -14.66
N LEU A 361 -3.21 -4.80 -13.48
CA LEU A 361 -3.81 -5.69 -12.47
C LEU A 361 -5.05 -5.07 -11.81
N ASP A 362 -5.27 -3.75 -11.91
CA ASP A 362 -6.46 -3.07 -11.40
C ASP A 362 -7.73 -3.43 -12.21
N HIS A 363 -7.60 -4.27 -13.25
CA HIS A 363 -8.68 -4.72 -14.14
C HIS A 363 -8.95 -6.24 -14.07
N ILE A 364 -8.29 -6.99 -13.19
CA ILE A 364 -8.56 -8.42 -12.98
C ILE A 364 -9.59 -8.63 -11.86
N ASP A 365 -10.11 -9.85 -11.67
CA ASP A 365 -10.84 -10.17 -10.44
C ASP A 365 -9.87 -10.27 -9.25
N LEU A 366 -9.66 -9.11 -8.62
CA LEU A 366 -8.84 -8.95 -7.42
C LEU A 366 -9.32 -9.83 -6.25
N MET A 367 -10.61 -10.17 -6.19
CA MET A 367 -11.14 -11.02 -5.14
C MET A 367 -10.94 -12.49 -5.45
N GLU A 368 -11.05 -12.96 -6.70
CA GLU A 368 -10.65 -14.33 -7.04
C GLU A 368 -9.16 -14.54 -6.74
N GLU A 369 -8.29 -13.59 -7.10
CA GLU A 369 -6.86 -13.64 -6.81
C GLU A 369 -6.54 -13.66 -5.32
N TYR A 370 -7.28 -12.90 -4.51
CA TYR A 370 -7.15 -12.87 -3.06
C TYR A 370 -7.64 -14.17 -2.40
N HIS A 371 -8.80 -14.71 -2.81
CA HIS A 371 -9.29 -16.01 -2.32
C HIS A 371 -8.38 -17.17 -2.74
N ASN A 372 -7.86 -17.17 -3.99
CA ASN A 372 -6.87 -18.14 -4.47
C ASN A 372 -5.58 -18.13 -3.61
N TRP A 373 -5.21 -16.96 -3.04
CA TRP A 373 -4.07 -16.81 -2.14
C TRP A 373 -4.38 -17.13 -0.67
N GLN A 374 -5.57 -16.81 -0.14
CA GLN A 374 -6.01 -17.30 1.17
C GLN A 374 -6.08 -18.85 1.21
N CYS A 375 -6.42 -19.48 0.09
CA CYS A 375 -6.38 -20.94 -0.08
C CYS A 375 -5.00 -21.52 -0.46
N TYR A 376 -3.92 -20.73 -0.40
CA TYR A 376 -2.58 -21.18 -0.79
C TYR A 376 -2.08 -22.31 0.13
N GLY A 377 -1.47 -23.33 -0.47
CA GLY A 377 -1.17 -24.61 0.19
C GLY A 377 -2.19 -25.70 -0.16
N ASN A 378 -3.49 -25.39 -0.17
CA ASN A 378 -4.54 -26.28 -0.70
C ASN A 378 -4.68 -26.17 -2.23
N SER A 379 -4.14 -25.10 -2.83
CA SER A 379 -4.11 -24.86 -4.27
C SER A 379 -2.68 -24.63 -4.75
N HIS A 380 -2.30 -25.27 -5.87
CA HIS A 380 -1.05 -25.00 -6.59
C HIS A 380 -1.19 -23.88 -7.64
N ARG A 381 -2.28 -23.11 -7.61
CA ARG A 381 -2.44 -21.95 -8.50
C ARG A 381 -1.49 -20.81 -8.11
N PHE A 382 -1.01 -20.10 -9.13
CA PHE A 382 -0.39 -18.79 -8.95
C PHE A 382 -1.47 -17.77 -8.58
N SER A 383 -1.10 -16.78 -7.78
CA SER A 383 -1.88 -15.55 -7.56
C SER A 383 -0.89 -14.39 -7.37
N PHE A 384 -1.22 -13.20 -7.88
CA PHE A 384 -0.42 -11.98 -7.70
C PHE A 384 -0.31 -11.56 -6.22
N CYS A 385 -1.24 -11.99 -5.35
CA CYS A 385 -1.15 -11.74 -3.90
C CYS A 385 0.03 -12.47 -3.23
N GLN A 386 0.64 -13.46 -3.92
CA GLN A 386 1.92 -14.06 -3.49
C GLN A 386 3.12 -13.09 -3.65
N TYR A 387 2.95 -11.97 -4.38
CA TYR A 387 3.99 -11.01 -4.73
C TYR A 387 3.48 -9.56 -4.54
N PRO A 388 3.08 -9.11 -3.33
CA PRO A 388 2.27 -7.89 -3.16
C PRO A 388 2.90 -6.58 -3.65
N PHE A 389 4.20 -6.55 -3.92
CA PHE A 389 4.88 -5.39 -4.50
C PHE A 389 4.43 -5.04 -5.93
N ILE A 390 3.82 -5.99 -6.67
CA ILE A 390 3.34 -5.75 -8.04
C ILE A 390 1.91 -5.18 -8.10
N ILE A 391 1.12 -5.40 -7.04
CA ILE A 391 -0.27 -4.93 -6.95
C ILE A 391 -0.24 -3.44 -6.58
N SER A 392 -1.00 -2.61 -7.29
CA SER A 392 -1.11 -1.18 -6.98
C SER A 392 -1.78 -0.94 -5.62
N ILE A 393 -1.52 0.21 -4.99
CA ILE A 393 -2.24 0.60 -3.77
C ILE A 393 -3.77 0.77 -4.02
N ALA A 394 -4.19 1.10 -5.24
CA ALA A 394 -5.60 1.19 -5.62
C ALA A 394 -6.26 -0.20 -5.61
N ALA A 395 -5.62 -1.21 -6.21
CA ALA A 395 -6.09 -2.59 -6.14
C ALA A 395 -6.09 -3.14 -4.70
N LYS A 396 -5.06 -2.83 -3.88
CA LYS A 396 -5.03 -3.22 -2.46
C LYS A 396 -6.17 -2.58 -1.66
N LYS A 397 -6.46 -1.29 -1.86
CA LYS A 397 -7.61 -0.59 -1.28
C LYS A 397 -8.91 -1.33 -1.59
N VAL A 398 -9.12 -1.74 -2.85
CA VAL A 398 -10.30 -2.51 -3.26
C VAL A 398 -10.36 -3.88 -2.56
N ILE A 399 -9.25 -4.62 -2.48
CA ILE A 399 -9.19 -5.91 -1.75
C ILE A 399 -9.57 -5.71 -0.28
N ILE A 400 -8.97 -4.73 0.42
CA ILE A 400 -9.23 -4.45 1.83
C ILE A 400 -10.70 -4.06 2.06
N GLN A 401 -11.25 -3.17 1.23
CA GLN A 401 -12.65 -2.76 1.35
C GLN A 401 -13.59 -3.96 1.14
N ARG A 402 -13.39 -4.75 0.08
CA ARG A 402 -14.23 -5.91 -0.24
C ARG A 402 -14.11 -7.03 0.79
N ASP A 403 -12.92 -7.28 1.32
CA ASP A 403 -12.72 -8.21 2.43
C ASP A 403 -13.47 -7.73 3.69
N SER A 404 -13.40 -6.44 4.03
CA SER A 404 -14.16 -5.88 5.17
C SER A 404 -15.69 -5.96 4.97
N GLU A 405 -16.19 -5.73 3.75
CA GLU A 405 -17.60 -5.92 3.38
C GLU A 405 -18.03 -7.40 3.54
N GLN A 406 -17.19 -8.34 3.12
CA GLN A 406 -17.44 -9.78 3.26
C GLN A 406 -17.40 -10.24 4.72
N GLN A 407 -16.45 -9.76 5.53
CA GLN A 407 -16.39 -10.00 6.97
C GLN A 407 -17.66 -9.47 7.68
N MET A 408 -18.07 -8.24 7.36
CA MET A 408 -19.31 -7.64 7.88
C MET A 408 -20.54 -8.50 7.56
N ILE A 409 -20.69 -8.92 6.30
CA ILE A 409 -21.80 -9.78 5.86
C ILE A 409 -21.76 -11.15 6.56
N SER A 410 -20.57 -11.73 6.76
CA SER A 410 -20.39 -13.01 7.46
C SER A 410 -20.84 -12.92 8.92
N ILE A 411 -20.33 -11.94 9.66
CA ILE A 411 -20.64 -11.74 11.08
C ILE A 411 -22.10 -11.32 11.29
N ALA A 412 -22.67 -10.51 10.38
CA ALA A 412 -24.09 -10.20 10.36
C ALA A 412 -24.96 -11.45 10.19
N ARG A 413 -24.63 -12.33 9.23
CA ARG A 413 -25.32 -13.61 9.03
C ARG A 413 -25.21 -14.52 10.25
N GLN A 414 -24.02 -14.63 10.85
CA GLN A 414 -23.82 -15.46 12.04
C GLN A 414 -24.64 -14.95 13.23
N SER A 415 -24.55 -13.65 13.57
CA SER A 415 -25.33 -13.10 14.68
C SER A 415 -26.85 -13.05 14.40
N LEU A 416 -27.27 -13.07 13.13
CA LEU A 416 -28.68 -13.27 12.76
C LEU A 416 -29.13 -14.70 13.07
N VAL A 417 -28.35 -15.71 12.66
CA VAL A 417 -28.61 -17.13 12.97
C VAL A 417 -28.65 -17.37 14.48
N ASP A 418 -27.71 -16.79 15.25
CA ASP A 418 -27.68 -16.88 16.72
C ASP A 418 -28.93 -16.26 17.37
N LYS A 419 -29.39 -15.09 16.89
CA LYS A 419 -30.63 -14.44 17.38
C LYS A 419 -31.86 -15.28 17.06
N VAL A 420 -31.98 -15.81 15.84
CA VAL A 420 -33.10 -16.68 15.42
C VAL A 420 -33.10 -17.98 16.22
N SER A 421 -31.95 -18.61 16.43
CA SER A 421 -31.79 -19.79 17.30
C SER A 421 -32.27 -19.51 18.74
N ARG A 422 -31.93 -18.34 19.28
CA ARG A 422 -32.37 -17.87 20.61
C ARG A 422 -33.79 -17.30 20.64
N ARG A 423 -34.56 -17.39 19.54
CA ARG A 423 -35.91 -16.82 19.36
C ARG A 423 -36.01 -15.31 19.65
N GLN A 424 -34.91 -14.57 19.51
CA GLN A 424 -34.86 -13.13 19.70
C GLN A 424 -35.21 -12.41 18.40
N LYS A 425 -35.94 -11.28 18.49
CA LYS A 425 -36.27 -10.46 17.31
C LYS A 425 -34.97 -9.98 16.65
N PRO A 426 -34.75 -10.21 15.35
CA PRO A 426 -33.60 -9.64 14.65
C PRO A 426 -33.75 -8.13 14.56
N ASP A 427 -32.63 -7.43 14.65
CA ASP A 427 -32.55 -5.97 14.52
C ASP A 427 -31.57 -5.65 13.38
N MET A 428 -32.05 -4.90 12.39
CA MET A 428 -31.28 -4.53 11.19
C MET A 428 -30.25 -3.43 11.50
N ASN A 429 -30.41 -2.67 12.58
CA ASN A 429 -29.42 -1.68 13.04
C ASN A 429 -28.07 -2.35 13.41
N MET A 430 -28.07 -3.66 13.61
CA MET A 430 -26.87 -4.48 13.83
C MET A 430 -25.88 -4.45 12.65
N LEU A 431 -26.30 -4.06 11.45
CA LEU A 431 -25.41 -3.95 10.28
C LEU A 431 -24.48 -2.72 10.31
N PHE A 432 -24.70 -1.78 11.23
CA PHE A 432 -24.02 -0.49 11.27
C PHE A 432 -23.47 -0.20 12.67
N LEU A 433 -22.26 0.35 12.73
CA LEU A 433 -21.70 0.89 13.96
C LEU A 433 -22.38 2.24 14.24
N ASN A 434 -23.49 2.19 14.97
CA ASN A 434 -24.31 3.33 15.35
C ASN A 434 -23.78 4.05 16.59
N VAL A 435 -22.66 4.77 16.47
CA VAL A 435 -22.13 5.58 17.59
C VAL A 435 -23.02 6.80 17.83
N LYS A 436 -23.42 7.00 19.09
CA LYS A 436 -24.17 8.17 19.56
C LYS A 436 -23.27 8.95 20.52
N VAL A 437 -22.81 10.13 20.10
CA VAL A 437 -21.94 11.00 20.90
C VAL A 437 -22.51 12.40 21.07
N ARG A 438 -22.24 13.02 22.22
CA ARG A 438 -22.52 14.42 22.49
C ARG A 438 -21.31 15.26 22.11
N ARG A 439 -21.52 16.42 21.47
CA ARG A 439 -20.44 17.34 21.03
C ARG A 439 -19.48 17.75 22.15
N THR A 440 -19.95 17.79 23.40
CA THR A 440 -19.14 18.18 24.57
C THR A 440 -18.45 17.01 25.28
N HIS A 441 -18.70 15.76 24.86
CA HIS A 441 -18.22 14.54 25.51
C HIS A 441 -17.72 13.50 24.48
N LEU A 442 -17.17 13.97 23.35
CA LEU A 442 -16.82 13.12 22.21
C LEU A 442 -15.92 11.95 22.59
N VAL A 443 -14.84 12.17 23.34
CA VAL A 443 -13.87 11.12 23.70
C VAL A 443 -14.52 10.07 24.61
N SER A 444 -15.18 10.48 25.70
CA SER A 444 -15.81 9.56 26.64
C SER A 444 -16.94 8.77 25.99
N ASP A 445 -17.84 9.43 25.24
CA ASP A 445 -18.98 8.77 24.60
C ASP A 445 -18.51 7.80 23.51
N SER A 446 -17.44 8.14 22.78
CA SER A 446 -16.81 7.23 21.79
C SER A 446 -16.17 6.02 22.46
N LEU A 447 -15.44 6.24 23.56
CA LEU A 447 -14.76 5.16 24.27
C LEU A 447 -15.76 4.19 24.85
N ASP A 448 -16.84 4.69 25.44
CA ASP A 448 -17.99 3.94 25.92
C ASP A 448 -18.63 3.10 24.81
N GLU A 449 -19.07 3.72 23.71
CA GLU A 449 -19.79 3.03 22.63
C GLU A 449 -18.90 2.06 21.86
N VAL A 450 -17.62 2.38 21.62
CA VAL A 450 -16.67 1.43 21.03
C VAL A 450 -16.42 0.27 21.98
N THR A 451 -16.18 0.52 23.28
CA THR A 451 -15.89 -0.54 24.27
C THR A 451 -17.06 -1.49 24.47
N LYS A 452 -18.30 -0.97 24.55
CA LYS A 452 -19.53 -1.79 24.63
C LYS A 452 -19.69 -2.74 23.43
N ASN A 453 -19.20 -2.33 22.25
CA ASN A 453 -19.39 -3.05 21.00
C ASN A 453 -18.12 -3.75 20.46
N LEU A 454 -16.98 -3.69 21.17
CA LEU A 454 -15.69 -4.36 20.83
C LEU A 454 -15.81 -5.85 20.46
N ILE A 455 -16.90 -6.50 20.88
CA ILE A 455 -17.18 -7.93 20.65
C ILE A 455 -17.70 -8.18 19.21
N LYS A 456 -18.00 -7.14 18.40
CA LYS A 456 -18.70 -7.28 17.11
C LYS A 456 -18.27 -6.25 16.04
N TRP A 457 -17.13 -6.45 15.40
CA TRP A 457 -16.70 -5.71 14.20
C TRP A 457 -16.41 -6.68 13.04
N PRO A 458 -16.51 -6.27 11.76
CA PRO A 458 -16.68 -4.90 11.26
C PRO A 458 -18.13 -4.54 10.90
N TYR A 459 -18.45 -3.25 11.06
CA TYR A 459 -19.69 -2.61 10.59
C TYR A 459 -19.38 -1.18 10.11
N VAL A 460 -20.16 -0.65 9.16
CA VAL A 460 -19.99 0.73 8.66
C VAL A 460 -20.33 1.75 9.75
N LEU A 461 -19.45 2.75 9.96
CA LEU A 461 -19.61 3.79 11.00
C LEU A 461 -20.70 4.80 10.61
N VAL A 462 -21.75 4.91 11.42
CA VAL A 462 -22.84 5.89 11.26
C VAL A 462 -23.01 6.65 12.56
N CYS A 463 -22.75 7.96 12.56
CA CYS A 463 -22.71 8.74 13.79
C CYS A 463 -23.82 9.76 13.89
N HIS A 464 -24.50 9.69 15.03
CA HIS A 464 -25.64 10.52 15.33
C HIS A 464 -25.18 11.67 16.24
N LEU A 465 -25.08 12.87 15.66
CA LEU A 465 -24.60 14.08 16.33
C LEU A 465 -25.74 15.12 16.35
N PRO A 466 -26.60 15.13 17.39
CA PRO A 466 -27.81 15.94 17.40
C PRO A 466 -27.57 17.41 17.01
N PRO A 467 -28.43 18.02 16.17
CA PRO A 467 -29.73 17.50 15.71
C PRO A 467 -29.72 16.67 14.41
N LEU A 468 -28.57 16.40 13.76
CA LEU A 468 -28.52 15.81 12.42
C LEU A 468 -27.58 14.58 12.34
N PRO A 469 -27.97 13.47 11.68
CA PRO A 469 -27.03 12.39 11.37
C PRO A 469 -25.96 12.89 10.40
N LEU A 470 -24.69 12.58 10.67
CA LEU A 470 -23.58 12.93 9.78
C LEU A 470 -23.21 11.72 8.90
N PRO A 471 -22.92 11.93 7.59
CA PRO A 471 -22.32 10.89 6.77
C PRO A 471 -20.94 10.51 7.32
N SER A 472 -20.53 9.25 7.13
CA SER A 472 -19.38 8.65 7.80
C SER A 472 -18.09 9.49 7.70
N HIS A 473 -17.80 10.10 6.54
CA HIS A 473 -16.63 10.94 6.35
C HIS A 473 -16.62 12.18 7.29
N ALA A 474 -17.77 12.86 7.40
CA ALA A 474 -17.93 13.98 8.32
C ALA A 474 -17.89 13.52 9.79
N ALA A 475 -18.42 12.32 10.09
CA ALA A 475 -18.31 11.73 11.43
C ALA A 475 -16.85 11.50 11.86
N PHE A 476 -16.01 10.91 11.02
CA PHE A 476 -14.58 10.73 11.32
C PHE A 476 -13.86 12.06 11.59
N SER A 477 -14.15 13.11 10.81
CA SER A 477 -13.59 14.44 11.07
C SER A 477 -13.93 14.94 12.48
N VAL A 478 -15.14 14.68 12.98
CA VAL A 478 -15.58 15.08 14.33
C VAL A 478 -14.87 14.27 15.43
N PHE A 479 -14.52 13.00 15.22
CA PHE A 479 -13.69 12.25 16.17
C PHE A 479 -12.20 12.62 16.11
N MET A 480 -11.72 13.17 14.98
CA MET A 480 -10.34 13.65 14.86
C MET A 480 -10.15 15.07 15.40
N LEU A 481 -11.18 15.91 15.44
CA LEU A 481 -11.11 17.25 16.09
C LEU A 481 -10.47 17.24 17.50
N PRO A 482 -10.90 16.40 18.47
CA PRO A 482 -10.25 16.35 19.78
C PRO A 482 -8.84 15.73 19.77
N ILE A 483 -8.44 15.02 18.71
CA ILE A 483 -7.10 14.45 18.56
C ILE A 483 -6.12 15.50 18.00
N ASN A 484 -6.53 16.26 16.97
CA ASN A 484 -5.68 17.29 16.35
C ASN A 484 -5.65 18.62 17.12
N ILE A 485 -6.68 18.95 17.89
CA ILE A 485 -6.79 20.29 18.52
C ILE A 485 -7.04 20.18 20.03
N SER A 486 -5.96 20.16 20.79
CA SER A 486 -5.88 20.55 22.23
C SER A 486 -6.80 19.84 23.24
N GLY A 487 -7.59 18.85 22.83
CA GLY A 487 -8.65 18.22 23.63
C GLY A 487 -8.39 16.77 24.04
N CYS A 488 -7.30 16.16 23.56
CA CYS A 488 -6.85 14.87 24.02
C CYS A 488 -6.28 15.00 25.45
N SER A 489 -6.52 14.01 26.32
CA SER A 489 -6.02 13.99 27.70
C SER A 489 -4.53 14.37 27.74
N PRO A 490 -4.13 15.46 28.42
CA PRO A 490 -2.85 16.13 28.18
C PRO A 490 -1.68 15.22 28.57
N GLY A 491 -1.05 14.61 27.55
CA GLY A 491 0.04 13.66 27.72
C GLY A 491 -0.06 12.37 26.90
N MET A 492 -1.08 12.15 26.05
CA MET A 492 -1.10 10.98 25.14
C MET A 492 -0.02 11.04 24.04
N PHE A 493 -0.02 12.13 23.27
CA PHE A 493 0.90 12.38 22.16
C PHE A 493 1.63 13.71 22.39
N THR A 494 2.84 13.78 21.87
CA THR A 494 3.70 14.97 21.87
C THR A 494 3.84 15.48 20.44
N TYR A 495 3.72 16.80 20.24
CA TYR A 495 3.89 17.41 18.93
C TYR A 495 5.33 17.94 18.78
N HIS A 496 6.09 17.33 17.89
CA HIS A 496 7.43 17.79 17.54
C HIS A 496 7.32 18.89 16.49
N LYS A 497 7.78 20.10 16.84
CA LYS A 497 7.61 21.29 15.99
C LYS A 497 8.46 21.23 14.72
N ASP A 498 9.63 20.63 14.81
CA ASP A 498 10.70 20.69 13.82
C ASP A 498 10.50 19.67 12.70
N SER A 499 9.79 18.58 13.01
CA SER A 499 9.33 17.52 12.10
C SER A 499 7.84 17.62 11.76
N HIS A 500 7.11 18.55 12.40
CA HIS A 500 5.66 18.74 12.30
C HIS A 500 4.81 17.46 12.52
N CYS A 501 5.32 16.49 13.29
CA CYS A 501 4.67 15.21 13.55
C CYS A 501 4.28 15.01 15.02
N HIS A 502 3.28 14.16 15.23
CA HIS A 502 2.92 13.64 16.55
C HIS A 502 3.71 12.36 16.85
N TRP A 503 4.19 12.22 18.09
CA TRP A 503 4.79 10.98 18.59
C TRP A 503 4.21 10.56 19.94
N PHE A 504 4.30 9.27 20.26
CA PHE A 504 3.81 8.71 21.51
C PHE A 504 4.56 9.30 22.70
N SER A 505 3.83 9.75 23.70
CA SER A 505 4.42 10.13 24.98
C SER A 505 4.99 8.92 25.69
N SER A 506 6.22 9.02 26.22
CA SER A 506 6.80 8.00 27.10
C SER A 506 6.23 8.03 28.52
N PHE A 507 5.44 9.06 28.86
CA PHE A 507 4.87 9.21 30.20
C PHE A 507 4.00 8.01 30.56
N LYS A 508 4.20 7.49 31.78
CA LYS A 508 3.43 6.36 32.29
C LYS A 508 1.99 6.80 32.55
N CYS A 509 1.07 6.36 31.71
CA CYS A 509 -0.37 6.44 31.98
C CYS A 509 -0.83 5.18 32.74
N ASP A 510 -1.80 5.33 33.63
CA ASP A 510 -2.47 4.21 34.29
C ASP A 510 -3.53 3.55 33.38
N ASN A 511 -4.07 4.31 32.42
CA ASN A 511 -5.09 3.85 31.48
C ASN A 511 -4.62 3.91 30.03
N TYR A 512 -4.78 2.79 29.31
CA TYR A 512 -4.38 2.64 27.91
C TYR A 512 -5.58 2.53 26.95
N SER A 513 -6.82 2.71 27.45
CA SER A 513 -8.03 2.60 26.63
C SER A 513 -8.13 3.70 25.57
N GLU A 514 -7.62 4.90 25.82
CA GLU A 514 -7.59 5.99 24.85
C GLU A 514 -6.66 5.67 23.66
N PHE A 515 -5.46 5.12 23.91
CA PHE A 515 -4.56 4.65 22.85
C PHE A 515 -5.23 3.56 22.00
N ARG A 516 -5.94 2.62 22.64
CA ARG A 516 -6.72 1.58 21.94
C ARG A 516 -7.85 2.18 21.11
N LEU A 517 -8.53 3.22 21.59
CA LEU A 517 -9.58 3.91 20.83
C LEU A 517 -9.01 4.60 19.58
N VAL A 518 -7.91 5.35 19.69
CA VAL A 518 -7.26 6.01 18.55
C VAL A 518 -6.80 4.98 17.51
N GLY A 519 -6.23 3.85 17.96
CA GLY A 519 -5.90 2.73 17.09
C GLY A 519 -7.12 2.16 16.35
N ALA A 520 -8.21 1.89 17.06
CA ALA A 520 -9.44 1.36 16.47
C ALA A 520 -10.09 2.34 15.48
N LEU A 521 -10.09 3.65 15.76
CA LEU A 521 -10.56 4.68 14.84
C LEU A 521 -9.73 4.70 13.55
N MET A 522 -8.40 4.57 13.64
CA MET A 522 -7.53 4.45 12.48
C MET A 522 -7.75 3.15 11.69
N GLY A 523 -8.02 2.03 12.36
CA GLY A 523 -8.38 0.76 11.71
C GLY A 523 -9.71 0.84 10.97
N LEU A 524 -10.73 1.50 11.56
CA LEU A 524 -12.00 1.77 10.90
C LEU A 524 -11.81 2.70 9.69
N ALA A 525 -10.94 3.70 9.79
CA ALA A 525 -10.66 4.65 8.71
C ALA A 525 -10.09 3.96 7.46
N VAL A 526 -9.12 3.04 7.63
CA VAL A 526 -8.57 2.22 6.54
C VAL A 526 -9.67 1.38 5.87
N TYR A 527 -10.48 0.64 6.65
CA TYR A 527 -11.57 -0.18 6.11
C TYR A 527 -12.65 0.64 5.38
N ASN A 528 -12.99 1.82 5.90
CA ASN A 528 -14.00 2.70 5.28
C ASN A 528 -13.42 3.57 4.14
N SER A 529 -12.13 3.44 3.80
CA SER A 529 -11.41 4.29 2.83
C SER A 529 -11.47 5.79 3.12
N ILE A 530 -11.34 6.17 4.40
CA ILE A 530 -11.44 7.56 4.87
C ILE A 530 -10.07 8.03 5.35
N THR A 531 -9.60 9.15 4.78
CA THR A 531 -8.35 9.79 5.21
C THR A 531 -8.54 10.59 6.50
N LEU A 532 -7.60 10.45 7.43
CA LEU A 532 -7.50 11.20 8.68
C LEU A 532 -6.34 12.20 8.58
N ASP A 533 -6.51 13.43 9.08
CA ASP A 533 -5.45 14.45 9.14
C ASP A 533 -4.44 14.20 10.29
N ILE A 534 -4.04 12.94 10.50
CA ILE A 534 -3.05 12.57 11.50
C ILE A 534 -1.66 12.63 10.86
N ARG A 535 -0.70 13.28 11.53
CA ARG A 535 0.72 13.33 11.13
C ARG A 535 1.56 12.43 12.03
N PHE A 536 1.58 11.12 11.79
CA PHE A 536 2.54 10.20 12.41
C PHE A 536 3.77 9.99 11.50
N PRO A 537 4.97 9.75 12.06
CA PRO A 537 6.18 9.43 11.28
C PRO A 537 6.08 8.02 10.65
N PRO A 538 6.77 7.75 9.52
CA PRO A 538 6.74 6.45 8.83
C PRO A 538 7.03 5.22 9.71
N CYS A 539 7.88 5.35 10.74
CA CYS A 539 8.17 4.26 11.68
C CYS A 539 6.95 3.83 12.53
N CYS A 540 5.94 4.69 12.70
CA CYS A 540 4.66 4.30 13.32
C CYS A 540 3.98 3.19 12.51
N TYR A 541 3.96 3.31 11.18
CA TYR A 541 3.37 2.33 10.27
C TYR A 541 4.23 1.06 10.14
N LYS A 542 5.57 1.18 10.24
CA LYS A 542 6.47 0.01 10.38
C LYS A 542 6.10 -0.81 11.62
N LYS A 543 5.96 -0.15 12.77
CA LYS A 543 5.59 -0.80 14.05
C LYS A 543 4.16 -1.38 14.02
N LEU A 544 3.20 -0.72 13.37
CA LEU A 544 1.83 -1.25 13.20
C LEU A 544 1.79 -2.57 12.42
N LEU A 545 2.69 -2.74 11.45
CA LEU A 545 2.88 -3.98 10.69
C LEU A 545 3.91 -4.93 11.31
N SER A 546 4.27 -4.77 12.59
CA SER A 546 5.28 -5.59 13.27
C SER A 546 4.72 -6.26 14.54
N PRO A 547 4.14 -7.48 14.45
CA PRO A 547 3.79 -8.21 13.22
C PRO A 547 2.54 -7.65 12.53
N PRO A 548 2.28 -8.00 11.25
CA PRO A 548 1.12 -7.50 10.50
C PRO A 548 -0.20 -8.27 10.79
N ILE A 549 -0.13 -9.32 11.61
CA ILE A 549 -1.28 -10.08 12.14
C ILE A 549 -1.00 -10.32 13.62
N VAL A 550 -2.02 -10.15 14.47
CA VAL A 550 -1.90 -10.38 15.93
C VAL A 550 -1.53 -11.84 16.22
N PRO A 551 -0.46 -12.12 16.99
CA PRO A 551 -0.11 -13.47 17.41
C PRO A 551 -1.19 -14.08 18.33
N CYS A 552 -1.38 -15.40 18.23
CA CYS A 552 -2.27 -16.13 19.14
C CYS A 552 -1.73 -16.19 20.58
N ASP A 553 -0.40 -16.16 20.76
CA ASP A 553 0.22 -16.02 22.08
C ASP A 553 0.09 -14.58 22.58
N HIS A 554 -0.59 -14.41 23.71
CA HIS A 554 -0.84 -13.12 24.34
C HIS A 554 0.41 -12.52 24.99
N ASN A 555 1.51 -13.30 25.12
CA ASN A 555 2.80 -12.83 25.60
C ASN A 555 3.75 -12.39 24.47
N ALA A 556 3.38 -12.61 23.21
CA ALA A 556 4.20 -12.21 22.07
C ALA A 556 4.31 -10.68 21.99
N LEU A 557 5.53 -10.19 21.79
CA LEU A 557 5.77 -8.75 21.66
C LEU A 557 5.21 -8.24 20.33
N VAL A 558 4.42 -7.16 20.39
CA VAL A 558 3.80 -6.49 19.24
C VAL A 558 4.16 -5.00 19.22
N GLY A 559 4.19 -4.39 18.04
CA GLY A 559 4.56 -2.98 17.91
C GLY A 559 6.05 -2.70 18.07
N ILE A 560 6.91 -3.71 17.95
CA ILE A 560 8.38 -3.59 17.98
C ILE A 560 8.90 -3.94 16.58
N CYS A 561 9.75 -3.07 16.03
CA CYS A 561 10.45 -3.31 14.77
C CYS A 561 11.90 -2.84 14.89
N ASP A 562 12.76 -3.29 13.98
CA ASP A 562 14.09 -2.70 13.82
C ASP A 562 13.95 -1.22 13.45
N VAL A 563 14.64 -0.37 14.22
CA VAL A 563 14.61 1.09 14.09
C VAL A 563 16.01 1.62 13.87
N THR A 564 16.11 2.63 12.99
CA THR A 564 17.39 3.19 12.54
C THR A 564 17.52 4.66 12.94
N LEU A 565 18.73 5.22 12.81
CA LEU A 565 18.93 6.66 13.02
C LEU A 565 18.09 7.48 12.02
N ASP A 566 17.90 6.99 10.79
CA ASP A 566 17.03 7.58 9.77
C ASP A 566 15.55 7.64 10.22
N ASP A 567 15.09 6.70 11.04
CA ASP A 567 13.74 6.75 11.66
C ASP A 567 13.68 7.83 12.76
N LEU A 568 14.75 8.03 13.53
CA LEU A 568 14.81 9.07 14.56
C LEU A 568 14.91 10.48 13.96
N ILE A 569 15.64 10.67 12.85
CA ILE A 569 15.73 11.96 12.12
C ILE A 569 14.33 12.50 11.78
N GLN A 570 13.40 11.62 11.43
CA GLN A 570 12.03 11.98 11.04
C GLN A 570 11.13 12.41 12.22
N ILE A 571 11.59 12.29 13.46
CA ILE A 571 10.84 12.67 14.67
C ILE A 571 11.58 13.77 15.44
N MET A 572 12.86 13.51 15.74
CA MET A 572 13.71 14.31 16.63
C MET A 572 15.00 14.69 15.89
N PRO A 573 14.93 15.57 14.87
CA PRO A 573 16.06 15.82 13.96
C PRO A 573 17.30 16.36 14.69
N GLU A 574 17.14 17.24 15.68
CA GLU A 574 18.27 17.77 16.47
C GLU A 574 19.01 16.68 17.26
N LEU A 575 18.27 15.80 17.94
CA LEU A 575 18.85 14.68 18.69
C LEU A 575 19.53 13.69 17.75
N ALA A 576 18.91 13.39 16.61
CA ALA A 576 19.51 12.50 15.61
C ALA A 576 20.75 13.12 14.94
N HIS A 577 20.81 14.45 14.82
CA HIS A 577 22.00 15.16 14.36
C HIS A 577 23.17 15.00 15.36
N GLY A 578 22.96 15.26 16.64
CA GLY A 578 24.01 15.06 17.68
C GLY A 578 24.47 13.60 17.81
N LEU A 579 23.56 12.63 17.64
CA LEU A 579 23.91 11.21 17.56
C LEU A 579 24.67 10.86 16.26
N SER A 580 24.45 11.59 15.16
CA SER A 580 25.23 11.46 13.92
C SER A 580 26.64 12.05 14.07
N GLU A 581 26.77 13.19 14.76
CA GLU A 581 28.07 13.78 15.09
C GLU A 581 28.88 12.82 15.98
N LEU A 582 28.27 12.26 17.02
CA LEU A 582 28.91 11.22 17.86
C LEU A 582 29.44 10.05 17.03
N LEU A 583 28.70 9.60 16.00
CA LEU A 583 29.12 8.49 15.12
C LEU A 583 30.23 8.85 14.13
N SER A 584 30.32 10.12 13.73
CA SER A 584 31.32 10.62 12.76
C SER A 584 32.58 11.20 13.41
N TYR A 585 32.52 11.55 14.70
CA TYR A 585 33.61 12.18 15.46
C TYR A 585 34.96 11.44 15.34
N GLU A 586 36.04 12.19 15.16
CA GLU A 586 37.39 11.65 14.97
C GLU A 586 38.26 11.65 16.24
N GLY A 587 37.92 12.46 17.25
CA GLY A 587 38.62 12.54 18.55
C GLY A 587 38.29 11.40 19.51
N ASN A 588 38.59 11.57 20.80
CA ASN A 588 38.39 10.53 21.81
C ASN A 588 37.02 10.68 22.49
N VAL A 589 36.05 9.87 22.06
CA VAL A 589 34.67 9.96 22.55
C VAL A 589 34.55 9.82 24.07
N GLU A 590 35.44 9.07 24.72
CA GLU A 590 35.41 8.88 26.17
C GLU A 590 35.88 10.13 26.94
N GLU A 591 36.97 10.76 26.48
CA GLU A 591 37.60 11.94 27.09
C GLU A 591 36.97 13.28 26.65
N ASP A 592 36.26 13.29 25.52
CA ASP A 592 35.64 14.50 24.95
C ASP A 592 34.13 14.62 25.31
N PHE A 593 33.39 13.50 25.45
CA PHE A 593 31.93 13.52 25.72
C PHE A 593 31.53 13.07 27.14
N TYR A 594 32.41 12.40 27.90
CA TYR A 594 32.14 11.85 29.25
C TYR A 594 30.80 11.08 29.41
N SER A 595 30.28 10.53 28.32
CA SER A 595 28.96 9.90 28.27
C SER A 595 29.04 8.44 28.71
N THR A 596 27.96 7.92 29.31
CA THR A 596 27.81 6.52 29.69
C THR A 596 26.59 5.90 29.03
N PHE A 597 26.39 4.58 29.16
CA PHE A 597 25.17 3.90 28.68
C PHE A 597 23.93 4.17 29.58
N GLN A 598 23.88 5.32 30.24
CA GLN A 598 22.72 5.87 30.92
C GLN A 598 22.25 7.14 30.18
N VAL A 599 20.95 7.22 29.88
CA VAL A 599 20.32 8.38 29.25
C VAL A 599 19.31 9.01 30.20
N PHE A 600 19.01 10.29 29.98
CA PHE A 600 18.09 11.06 30.83
C PHE A 600 16.87 11.49 30.02
N GLN A 601 15.69 11.44 30.64
CA GLN A 601 14.45 11.94 30.06
C GLN A 601 13.66 12.73 31.11
N GLU A 602 13.11 13.87 30.72
CA GLU A 602 12.23 14.67 31.57
C GLU A 602 10.79 14.14 31.49
N GLU A 603 10.19 13.83 32.64
CA GLU A 603 8.80 13.44 32.76
C GLU A 603 8.10 14.34 33.79
N PHE A 604 7.19 15.20 33.33
CA PHE A 604 6.47 16.19 34.16
C PHE A 604 7.40 17.07 35.04
N GLY A 605 8.50 17.59 34.50
CA GLY A 605 9.47 18.40 35.24
C GLY A 605 10.46 17.59 36.10
N VAL A 606 10.37 16.25 36.08
CA VAL A 606 11.28 15.36 36.82
C VAL A 606 12.18 14.60 35.85
N ILE A 607 13.48 14.88 35.90
CA ILE A 607 14.49 14.15 35.12
C ILE A 607 14.65 12.74 35.71
N LYS A 608 14.53 11.72 34.85
CA LYS A 608 14.70 10.30 35.20
C LYS A 608 15.81 9.68 34.38
N SER A 609 16.64 8.87 35.05
CA SER A 609 17.78 8.15 34.49
C SER A 609 17.38 6.75 34.03
N TYR A 610 17.73 6.39 32.79
CA TYR A 610 17.44 5.11 32.17
C TYR A 610 18.72 4.44 31.65
N ASN A 611 19.07 3.28 32.19
CA ASN A 611 20.19 2.49 31.71
C ASN A 611 19.82 1.75 30.42
N LEU A 612 20.53 2.03 29.32
CA LEU A 612 20.30 1.41 28.01
C LEU A 612 20.66 -0.09 27.99
N LYS A 613 21.62 -0.49 28.83
CA LYS A 613 22.05 -1.88 29.07
C LYS A 613 22.42 -2.10 30.55
N PRO A 614 22.57 -3.35 31.03
CA PRO A 614 22.88 -3.62 32.44
C PRO A 614 24.14 -2.89 32.91
N ASN A 615 24.07 -2.25 34.08
CA ASN A 615 25.11 -1.37 34.64
C ASN A 615 25.54 -0.21 33.71
N GLY A 616 24.65 0.27 32.83
CA GLY A 616 24.96 1.33 31.87
C GLY A 616 25.52 2.62 32.48
N ASP A 617 25.16 2.91 33.74
CA ASP A 617 25.71 3.97 34.59
C ASP A 617 27.24 3.92 34.77
N LYS A 618 27.86 2.76 34.60
CA LYS A 618 29.30 2.50 34.82
C LYS A 618 30.06 2.15 33.54
N ILE A 619 29.39 2.17 32.39
CA ILE A 619 29.99 1.79 31.11
C ILE A 619 30.14 3.08 30.28
N PRO A 620 31.36 3.59 30.06
CA PRO A 620 31.59 4.77 29.24
C PRO A 620 31.30 4.49 27.77
N VAL A 621 30.95 5.55 27.03
CA VAL A 621 30.82 5.52 25.57
C VAL A 621 32.19 5.81 24.96
N THR A 622 32.63 4.95 24.04
CA THR A 622 33.97 4.99 23.43
C THR A 622 33.86 4.89 21.91
N ASN A 623 34.95 5.20 21.19
CA ASN A 623 35.01 5.09 19.72
C ASN A 623 34.62 3.70 19.20
N GLN A 624 34.86 2.63 19.97
CA GLN A 624 34.51 1.26 19.61
C GLN A 624 33.04 0.93 19.88
N ASN A 625 32.47 1.41 20.99
CA ASN A 625 31.12 1.03 21.43
C ASN A 625 30.02 2.05 21.04
N ARG A 626 30.37 3.25 20.54
CA ARG A 626 29.40 4.30 20.17
C ARG A 626 28.28 3.87 19.23
N LYS A 627 28.53 2.90 18.34
CA LYS A 627 27.51 2.32 17.45
C LYS A 627 26.43 1.55 18.23
N GLU A 628 26.85 0.79 19.25
CA GLU A 628 25.95 0.09 20.18
C GLU A 628 25.15 1.10 21.01
N TYR A 629 25.80 2.16 21.50
CA TYR A 629 25.14 3.23 22.26
C TYR A 629 24.01 3.89 21.46
N VAL A 630 24.30 4.37 20.24
CA VAL A 630 23.29 5.02 19.39
C VAL A 630 22.17 4.03 19.03
N GLN A 631 22.48 2.78 18.68
CA GLN A 631 21.46 1.77 18.37
C GLN A 631 20.53 1.51 19.56
N LEU A 632 21.09 1.34 20.77
CA LEU A 632 20.30 1.12 21.99
C LEU A 632 19.49 2.36 22.41
N TYR A 633 19.98 3.57 22.13
CA TYR A 633 19.27 4.81 22.44
C TYR A 633 18.09 5.03 21.47
N VAL A 634 18.28 4.80 20.17
CA VAL A 634 17.20 4.82 19.16
C VAL A 634 16.12 3.78 19.51
N ASP A 635 16.51 2.56 19.85
CA ASP A 635 15.57 1.51 20.30
C ASP A 635 14.89 1.85 21.64
N PHE A 636 15.58 2.51 22.57
CA PHE A 636 14.94 3.00 23.79
C PHE A 636 13.85 4.04 23.51
N LEU A 637 14.12 5.02 22.64
CA LEU A 637 13.18 6.09 22.30
C LEU A 637 12.01 5.59 21.44
N LEU A 638 12.27 4.72 20.45
CA LEU A 638 11.29 4.35 19.45
C LEU A 638 10.56 3.03 19.71
N ASN A 639 11.11 2.14 20.56
CA ASN A 639 10.45 0.90 20.99
C ASN A 639 10.17 0.87 22.50
N LYS A 640 11.21 0.87 23.35
CA LYS A 640 11.07 0.48 24.77
C LYS A 640 10.26 1.47 25.61
N SER A 641 10.54 2.78 25.50
CA SER A 641 9.94 3.80 26.36
C SER A 641 8.43 3.98 26.15
N ILE A 642 7.94 3.75 24.93
CA ILE A 642 6.52 3.87 24.55
C ILE A 642 5.80 2.53 24.41
N TYR A 643 6.42 1.40 24.79
CA TYR A 643 5.96 0.06 24.41
C TYR A 643 4.51 -0.22 24.81
N LYS A 644 4.08 0.16 26.02
CA LYS A 644 2.71 -0.11 26.50
C LYS A 644 1.65 0.73 25.78
N GLN A 645 1.95 2.00 25.58
CA GLN A 645 1.15 2.97 24.84
C GLN A 645 0.96 2.49 23.39
N PHE A 646 2.06 2.11 22.74
CA PHE A 646 2.04 1.61 21.37
C PHE A 646 1.36 0.23 21.25
N ALA A 647 1.61 -0.72 22.16
CA ALA A 647 0.94 -2.02 22.14
C ALA A 647 -0.58 -1.88 22.28
N ALA A 648 -1.07 -1.00 23.14
CA ALA A 648 -2.50 -0.73 23.26
C ALA A 648 -3.12 -0.15 21.98
N PHE A 649 -2.40 0.78 21.32
CA PHE A 649 -2.76 1.34 20.02
C PHE A 649 -2.75 0.29 18.89
N TYR A 650 -1.72 -0.56 18.85
CA TYR A 650 -1.61 -1.71 17.95
C TYR A 650 -2.82 -2.65 18.11
N TYR A 651 -3.16 -3.07 19.33
CA TYR A 651 -4.34 -3.91 19.57
C TYR A 651 -5.64 -3.19 19.23
N GLY A 652 -5.69 -1.86 19.33
CA GLY A 652 -6.80 -1.04 18.83
C GLY A 652 -6.97 -1.19 17.32
N PHE A 653 -5.92 -0.87 16.56
CA PHE A 653 -5.92 -0.97 15.10
C PHE A 653 -6.30 -2.37 14.61
N HIS A 654 -5.63 -3.39 15.15
CA HIS A 654 -5.85 -4.78 14.77
C HIS A 654 -7.17 -5.38 15.30
N SER A 655 -7.83 -4.78 16.30
CA SER A 655 -9.19 -5.20 16.71
C SER A 655 -10.27 -4.91 15.67
N VAL A 656 -9.94 -4.06 14.69
CA VAL A 656 -10.79 -3.76 13.53
C VAL A 656 -10.17 -4.32 12.26
N CYS A 657 -8.89 -4.04 12.02
CA CYS A 657 -8.17 -4.36 10.80
C CYS A 657 -7.58 -5.78 10.77
N ALA A 658 -8.29 -6.77 11.34
CA ALA A 658 -7.78 -8.13 11.63
C ALA A 658 -7.56 -9.04 10.41
N SER A 659 -7.38 -8.49 9.21
CA SER A 659 -7.43 -9.23 7.94
C SER A 659 -6.06 -9.65 7.40
N TYR A 660 -6.02 -10.81 6.73
CA TYR A 660 -4.90 -11.21 5.87
C TYR A 660 -4.58 -10.17 4.78
N ALA A 661 -5.53 -9.31 4.39
CA ALA A 661 -5.28 -8.20 3.47
C ALA A 661 -4.18 -7.24 3.94
N LEU A 662 -3.91 -7.13 5.25
CA LEU A 662 -2.76 -6.36 5.77
C LEU A 662 -1.40 -6.93 5.33
N LEU A 663 -1.29 -8.24 5.07
CA LEU A 663 -0.04 -8.84 4.54
C LEU A 663 0.31 -8.34 3.14
N LEU A 664 -0.63 -7.72 2.43
CA LEU A 664 -0.39 -7.15 1.11
C LEU A 664 0.23 -5.75 1.18
N LEU A 665 0.17 -5.08 2.34
CA LEU A 665 0.58 -3.68 2.51
C LEU A 665 2.04 -3.53 2.94
N ARG A 666 2.69 -2.50 2.41
CA ARG A 666 3.91 -1.90 2.97
C ARG A 666 3.56 -0.82 4.02
N PRO A 667 4.47 -0.46 4.95
CA PRO A 667 4.28 0.65 5.88
C PRO A 667 3.88 1.97 5.20
N GLU A 668 4.50 2.28 4.06
CA GLU A 668 4.23 3.49 3.27
C GLU A 668 2.83 3.46 2.63
N GLU A 669 2.31 2.26 2.32
CA GLU A 669 0.96 2.08 1.80
C GLU A 669 -0.10 2.22 2.91
N VAL A 670 0.21 1.82 4.15
CA VAL A 670 -0.66 2.09 5.32
C VAL A 670 -0.72 3.59 5.60
N GLU A 671 0.41 4.31 5.53
CA GLU A 671 0.40 5.78 5.66
C GLU A 671 -0.51 6.42 4.61
N ILE A 672 -0.38 6.03 3.33
CA ILE A 672 -1.19 6.60 2.26
C ILE A 672 -2.68 6.23 2.39
N LEU A 673 -3.02 5.04 2.92
CA LEU A 673 -4.40 4.65 3.23
C LEU A 673 -4.99 5.42 4.42
N VAL A 674 -4.20 5.71 5.46
CA VAL A 674 -4.64 6.44 6.66
C VAL A 674 -4.69 7.94 6.42
N CYS A 675 -3.67 8.53 5.81
CA CYS A 675 -3.45 9.98 5.74
C CYS A 675 -3.71 10.57 4.34
N GLY A 676 -3.76 9.73 3.31
CA GLY A 676 -3.74 10.17 1.91
C GLY A 676 -2.32 10.36 1.35
N SER A 677 -2.22 10.47 0.03
CA SER A 677 -0.97 10.69 -0.68
C SER A 677 -0.51 12.16 -0.56
N PRO A 678 0.79 12.44 -0.40
CA PRO A 678 1.35 13.79 -0.47
C PRO A 678 1.59 14.29 -1.91
N GLU A 679 1.38 13.46 -2.92
CA GLU A 679 1.58 13.80 -4.34
C GLU A 679 0.36 14.51 -4.93
N LEU A 680 0.55 15.70 -5.52
CA LEU A 680 -0.53 16.56 -6.02
C LEU A 680 -0.48 16.70 -7.56
N ASP A 681 -1.47 16.17 -8.27
CA ASP A 681 -1.74 16.54 -9.68
C ASP A 681 -2.86 17.58 -9.77
N MET A 682 -2.48 18.86 -9.70
CA MET A 682 -3.41 19.98 -9.89
C MET A 682 -4.09 20.01 -11.28
N SER A 683 -3.54 19.30 -12.27
CA SER A 683 -4.17 19.13 -13.58
C SER A 683 -5.29 18.09 -13.53
N ALA A 684 -5.16 17.03 -12.71
CA ALA A 684 -6.28 16.13 -12.39
C ALA A 684 -7.37 16.89 -11.65
N LEU A 685 -7.01 17.70 -10.64
CA LEU A 685 -7.97 18.52 -9.91
C LEU A 685 -8.77 19.45 -10.84
N GLN A 686 -8.10 20.16 -11.76
CA GLN A 686 -8.75 21.02 -12.76
C GLN A 686 -9.72 20.26 -13.69
N ARG A 687 -9.45 18.97 -13.94
CA ARG A 687 -10.30 18.10 -14.77
C ARG A 687 -11.56 17.64 -14.01
N SER A 688 -11.45 17.27 -12.73
CA SER A 688 -12.57 16.80 -11.89
C SER A 688 -13.41 17.91 -11.25
N THR A 689 -12.86 19.12 -11.07
CA THR A 689 -13.53 20.24 -10.38
C THR A 689 -14.92 20.53 -10.92
N GLN A 690 -15.89 20.60 -10.01
CA GLN A 690 -17.27 21.02 -10.26
C GLN A 690 -17.44 22.52 -10.00
N TYR A 691 -18.35 23.18 -10.72
CA TYR A 691 -18.58 24.62 -10.64
C TYR A 691 -20.04 24.94 -10.33
N GLU A 692 -20.28 25.80 -9.34
CA GLU A 692 -21.62 26.18 -8.88
C GLU A 692 -21.78 27.71 -9.00
N GLY A 693 -22.69 28.17 -9.88
CA GLY A 693 -22.82 29.60 -10.20
C GLY A 693 -21.71 30.19 -11.08
N TYR A 694 -20.71 29.38 -11.45
CA TYR A 694 -19.68 29.67 -12.46
C TYR A 694 -19.70 28.63 -13.58
N GLN A 695 -19.15 28.98 -14.74
CA GLN A 695 -18.80 28.06 -15.82
C GLN A 695 -17.28 27.89 -15.93
N LYS A 696 -16.83 26.74 -16.44
CA LYS A 696 -15.39 26.46 -16.72
C LYS A 696 -14.76 27.42 -17.74
N THR A 697 -15.60 28.13 -18.51
CA THR A 697 -15.27 29.18 -19.47
C THR A 697 -15.06 30.56 -18.83
N ASP A 698 -15.51 30.80 -17.61
CA ASP A 698 -15.53 32.13 -16.98
C ASP A 698 -14.13 32.67 -16.70
N LEU A 699 -13.98 33.99 -16.84
CA LEU A 699 -12.70 34.68 -16.71
C LEU A 699 -12.07 34.50 -15.32
N THR A 700 -12.87 34.57 -14.25
CA THR A 700 -12.43 34.34 -12.86
C THR A 700 -11.95 32.90 -12.65
N ILE A 701 -12.60 31.90 -13.27
CA ILE A 701 -12.19 30.49 -13.20
C ILE A 701 -10.89 30.23 -13.98
N ARG A 702 -10.74 30.83 -15.17
CA ARG A 702 -9.48 30.77 -15.92
C ARG A 702 -8.34 31.41 -15.13
N TYR A 703 -8.56 32.60 -14.56
CA TYR A 703 -7.59 33.28 -13.70
C TYR A 703 -7.25 32.50 -12.42
N PHE A 704 -8.20 31.74 -11.85
CA PHE A 704 -7.93 30.86 -10.71
C PHE A 704 -6.93 29.75 -11.10
N TRP A 705 -7.22 28.97 -12.15
CA TRP A 705 -6.34 27.86 -12.53
C TRP A 705 -4.98 28.32 -13.05
N ASP A 706 -4.93 29.40 -13.83
CA ASP A 706 -3.71 30.08 -14.23
C ASP A 706 -2.80 30.46 -13.04
N VAL A 707 -3.38 30.72 -11.87
CA VAL A 707 -2.67 31.12 -10.65
C VAL A 707 -2.25 29.89 -9.84
N VAL A 708 -3.13 28.89 -9.70
CA VAL A 708 -2.90 27.67 -8.91
C VAL A 708 -1.91 26.71 -9.58
N LEU A 709 -1.96 26.58 -10.92
CA LEU A 709 -0.96 25.82 -11.68
C LEU A 709 0.41 26.54 -11.67
N GLY A 710 0.45 27.83 -11.35
CA GLY A 710 1.66 28.64 -11.16
C GLY A 710 2.03 28.92 -9.70
N PHE A 711 1.53 28.12 -8.75
CA PHE A 711 1.93 28.13 -7.34
C PHE A 711 3.08 27.15 -7.06
N SER A 712 3.84 27.38 -5.98
CA SER A 712 4.74 26.36 -5.42
C SER A 712 3.95 25.23 -4.78
N LEU A 713 4.59 24.08 -4.56
CA LEU A 713 3.97 22.92 -3.89
C LEU A 713 3.39 23.29 -2.52
N ASP A 714 4.03 24.19 -1.77
CA ASP A 714 3.59 24.62 -0.44
C ASP A 714 2.31 25.47 -0.51
N LEU A 715 2.20 26.36 -1.51
CA LEU A 715 0.98 27.13 -1.76
C LEU A 715 -0.15 26.25 -2.33
N GLN A 716 0.19 25.20 -3.09
CA GLN A 716 -0.76 24.18 -3.55
C GLN A 716 -1.28 23.33 -2.38
N LYS A 717 -0.41 22.94 -1.44
CA LYS A 717 -0.78 22.26 -0.19
C LYS A 717 -1.66 23.14 0.71
N LYS A 718 -1.28 24.41 0.90
CA LYS A 718 -2.10 25.38 1.67
C LYS A 718 -3.47 25.63 1.04
N LEU A 719 -3.57 25.71 -0.29
CA LEU A 719 -4.86 25.79 -0.98
C LEU A 719 -5.72 24.54 -0.75
N LEU A 720 -5.11 23.36 -0.80
CA LEU A 720 -5.82 22.11 -0.55
C LEU A 720 -6.33 22.07 0.89
N HIS A 721 -5.44 22.29 1.87
CA HIS A 721 -5.81 22.30 3.30
C HIS A 721 -6.89 23.35 3.62
N PHE A 722 -6.79 24.55 3.05
CA PHE A 722 -7.82 25.59 3.18
C PHE A 722 -9.21 25.11 2.71
N ALA A 723 -9.27 24.35 1.61
CA ALA A 723 -10.52 23.98 0.96
C ALA A 723 -11.07 22.59 1.35
N THR A 724 -10.25 21.68 1.88
CA THR A 724 -10.60 20.28 2.23
C THR A 724 -10.38 19.95 3.71
N GLY A 725 -9.53 20.71 4.42
CA GLY A 725 -9.01 20.37 5.74
C GLY A 725 -7.77 19.48 5.73
N SER A 726 -7.19 19.14 4.58
CA SER A 726 -5.95 18.32 4.48
C SER A 726 -5.03 18.78 3.34
N ASP A 727 -3.71 18.68 3.54
CA ASP A 727 -2.69 18.91 2.50
C ASP A 727 -2.35 17.64 1.69
N ARG A 728 -3.10 16.56 1.90
CA ARG A 728 -2.98 15.26 1.22
C ARG A 728 -4.23 14.91 0.41
N VAL A 729 -4.12 13.93 -0.49
CA VAL A 729 -5.19 13.52 -1.42
C VAL A 729 -5.64 12.07 -1.18
N PRO A 730 -6.93 11.72 -1.39
CA PRO A 730 -7.42 10.35 -1.23
C PRO A 730 -6.68 9.32 -2.10
N VAL A 731 -6.70 8.05 -1.68
CA VAL A 731 -6.16 6.93 -2.49
C VAL A 731 -7.04 6.74 -3.73
N GLY A 732 -6.51 7.14 -4.89
CA GLY A 732 -7.24 7.40 -6.14
C GLY A 732 -6.78 8.69 -6.82
N GLY A 733 -6.22 9.63 -6.04
CA GLY A 733 -5.64 10.89 -6.51
C GLY A 733 -6.65 12.05 -6.58
N MET A 734 -6.23 13.18 -7.13
CA MET A 734 -7.05 14.42 -7.16
C MET A 734 -8.28 14.35 -8.08
N ALA A 735 -8.43 13.28 -8.88
CA ALA A 735 -9.64 13.05 -9.66
C ALA A 735 -10.83 12.64 -8.77
N ASP A 736 -10.58 11.82 -7.75
CA ASP A 736 -11.60 11.30 -6.82
C ASP A 736 -12.00 12.33 -5.74
N LEU A 737 -11.23 13.41 -5.60
CA LEU A 737 -11.60 14.53 -4.74
C LEU A 737 -12.75 15.32 -5.40
N ASN A 738 -13.94 15.26 -4.80
CA ASN A 738 -15.13 16.03 -5.18
C ASN A 738 -14.98 17.53 -4.88
N PHE A 739 -13.96 18.17 -5.45
CA PHE A 739 -13.63 19.58 -5.26
C PHE A 739 -14.60 20.49 -6.01
N LYS A 740 -15.10 21.51 -5.32
CA LYS A 740 -16.12 22.44 -5.83
C LYS A 740 -15.62 23.88 -5.77
N ILE A 741 -15.87 24.65 -6.83
CA ILE A 741 -15.72 26.11 -6.80
C ILE A 741 -17.11 26.73 -6.98
N SER A 742 -17.62 27.34 -5.90
CA SER A 742 -18.89 28.06 -5.91
C SER A 742 -18.68 29.57 -6.04
N LYS A 743 -19.60 30.23 -6.72
CA LYS A 743 -19.61 31.69 -6.83
C LYS A 743 -20.14 32.32 -5.56
N SER A 744 -19.31 33.11 -4.89
CA SER A 744 -19.78 33.94 -3.77
C SER A 744 -20.56 35.15 -4.29
N GLU A 745 -21.69 35.46 -3.65
CA GLU A 745 -22.45 36.69 -3.90
C GLU A 745 -21.85 37.92 -3.20
N THR A 746 -20.78 37.74 -2.40
CA THR A 746 -20.07 38.82 -1.73
C THR A 746 -19.28 39.70 -2.71
N SER A 747 -19.00 40.95 -2.30
CA SER A 747 -18.24 41.89 -3.13
C SER A 747 -16.77 41.46 -3.28
N THR A 748 -16.12 41.85 -4.38
CA THR A 748 -14.73 41.47 -4.71
C THR A 748 -13.67 41.96 -3.72
N ASN A 749 -14.06 42.77 -2.73
CA ASN A 749 -13.20 43.20 -1.63
C ASN A 749 -12.99 42.09 -0.57
N TRP A 750 -13.84 41.07 -0.53
CA TRP A 750 -13.73 39.96 0.43
C TRP A 750 -12.58 39.01 0.09
N LEU A 751 -12.26 38.10 1.02
CA LEU A 751 -11.38 36.96 0.78
C LEU A 751 -12.21 35.77 0.25
N PRO A 752 -11.60 34.76 -0.39
CA PRO A 752 -12.30 33.49 -0.59
C PRO A 752 -12.62 32.85 0.77
N VAL A 753 -13.70 32.06 0.81
CA VAL A 753 -14.14 31.30 2.00
C VAL A 753 -14.19 29.82 1.62
N ALA A 754 -14.02 28.91 2.58
CA ALA A 754 -14.08 27.48 2.34
C ALA A 754 -15.08 26.77 3.27
N HIS A 755 -15.64 25.67 2.75
CA HIS A 755 -16.44 24.73 3.52
C HIS A 755 -15.79 23.34 3.36
N THR A 756 -14.80 23.06 4.22
CA THR A 756 -13.94 21.87 4.18
C THR A 756 -14.72 20.56 4.17
N CYS A 757 -15.79 20.48 4.97
CA CYS A 757 -16.72 19.33 5.01
C CYS A 757 -17.35 18.96 3.65
N PHE A 758 -17.31 19.86 2.66
CA PHE A 758 -17.86 19.66 1.32
C PHE A 758 -16.81 19.85 0.20
N ASN A 759 -15.51 19.97 0.54
CA ASN A 759 -14.42 20.28 -0.38
C ASN A 759 -14.69 21.53 -1.27
N GLN A 760 -15.38 22.53 -0.71
CA GLN A 760 -15.98 23.63 -1.47
C GLN A 760 -15.25 24.95 -1.19
N LEU A 761 -14.82 25.61 -2.27
CA LEU A 761 -14.20 26.94 -2.27
C LEU A 761 -15.20 27.98 -2.80
N CYS A 762 -15.70 28.83 -1.90
CA CYS A 762 -16.54 29.97 -2.21
C CYS A 762 -15.67 31.13 -2.71
N LEU A 763 -15.62 31.33 -4.02
CA LEU A 763 -14.75 32.29 -4.70
C LEU A 763 -15.55 33.54 -5.12
N PRO A 764 -15.18 34.75 -4.65
CA PRO A 764 -15.75 36.00 -5.17
C PRO A 764 -15.38 36.26 -6.65
N PRO A 765 -16.21 37.01 -7.41
CA PRO A 765 -16.01 37.29 -8.83
C PRO A 765 -14.95 38.37 -9.08
N TYR A 766 -13.71 38.13 -8.64
CA TYR A 766 -12.56 39.01 -8.84
C TYR A 766 -12.39 39.37 -10.31
N LYS A 767 -12.13 40.65 -10.58
CA LYS A 767 -12.07 41.21 -11.94
C LYS A 767 -10.73 40.95 -12.60
N ASN A 768 -9.65 40.97 -11.81
CA ASN A 768 -8.27 40.96 -12.30
C ASN A 768 -7.46 39.79 -11.73
N LYS A 769 -6.68 39.10 -12.57
CA LYS A 769 -5.81 37.97 -12.16
C LYS A 769 -4.86 38.30 -11.00
N LYS A 770 -4.36 39.55 -10.91
CA LYS A 770 -3.51 40.03 -9.81
C LYS A 770 -4.27 40.15 -8.48
N GLU A 771 -5.49 40.66 -8.52
CA GLU A 771 -6.40 40.76 -7.36
C GLU A 771 -6.74 39.37 -6.83
N LEU A 772 -7.14 38.45 -7.71
CA LEU A 772 -7.40 37.05 -7.38
C LEU A 772 -6.17 36.40 -6.73
N LYS A 773 -4.99 36.50 -7.33
CA LYS A 773 -3.76 35.92 -6.76
C LYS A 773 -3.45 36.47 -5.36
N GLN A 774 -3.58 37.77 -5.15
CA GLN A 774 -3.32 38.39 -3.85
C GLN A 774 -4.35 37.95 -2.80
N LYS A 775 -5.65 37.99 -3.11
CA LYS A 775 -6.73 37.60 -2.19
C LYS A 775 -6.69 36.11 -1.87
N LEU A 776 -6.38 35.25 -2.85
CA LEU A 776 -6.23 33.82 -2.64
C LEU A 776 -5.04 33.49 -1.74
N ILE A 777 -3.86 34.09 -1.99
CA ILE A 777 -2.68 33.89 -1.13
C ILE A 777 -2.95 34.35 0.30
N ILE A 778 -3.64 35.48 0.50
CA ILE A 778 -4.00 35.95 1.85
C ILE A 778 -4.94 34.95 2.53
N GLY A 779 -6.00 34.49 1.86
CA GLY A 779 -6.94 33.50 2.42
C GLY A 779 -6.26 32.21 2.85
N ILE A 780 -5.50 31.56 1.96
CA ILE A 780 -4.86 30.27 2.24
C ILE A 780 -3.66 30.36 3.21
N SER A 781 -3.17 31.57 3.52
CA SER A 781 -2.03 31.77 4.43
C SER A 781 -2.42 32.22 5.83
N ASN A 782 -3.68 32.61 6.05
CA ASN A 782 -4.18 33.14 7.33
C ASN A 782 -5.42 32.35 7.83
N ALA A 783 -5.53 31.08 7.43
CA ALA A 783 -6.64 30.19 7.79
C ALA A 783 -6.45 29.45 9.14
N GLU A 784 -5.22 29.40 9.64
CA GLU A 784 -4.87 28.73 10.90
C GLU A 784 -5.17 29.63 12.10
N GLY A 785 -6.47 29.75 12.42
CA GLY A 785 -6.97 30.46 13.60
C GLY A 785 -8.47 30.77 13.51
N PHE A 786 -9.16 30.80 14.65
CA PHE A 786 -10.55 31.25 14.75
C PHE A 786 -10.63 32.79 14.67
N GLY A 787 -10.21 33.35 13.54
CA GLY A 787 -10.05 34.79 13.31
C GLY A 787 -11.33 35.54 12.93
N LEU A 788 -12.34 35.52 13.79
CA LEU A 788 -13.47 36.46 13.78
C LEU A 788 -13.91 36.78 15.23
N GLU A 789 -13.28 37.81 15.79
CA GLU A 789 -13.92 38.72 16.77
C GLU A 789 -14.56 39.89 16.01
#